data_AF-A0A3C1WE67-F1
#
_entry.id   AF-A0A3C1WE67-F1
#
_cell.length_a   1.000
_cell.length_b   1.000
_cell.length_c   1.000
_cell.angle_alpha   90.00
_cell.angle_beta   90.00
_cell.angle_gamma   90.00
#
_symmetry.space_group_name_H-M   'P 1'
#
loop_
_entity.id
_entity.type
_entity.pdbx_description
1 polymer ?
#
loop_
_entity_poly.entity_id
_entity_poly.type
_entity_poly.pdbx_seq_one_letter_code
_entity_poly.pdbx_strand_id
1 'polypeptide(L)'
;LLKKESRKDCWTEAERRRLFEAHLRSDEASIHTLHGFCHSILKAHALENETLFDSEVADERTLLHETLDGLLRGPWARDTERLREFLGVMQEGKGIPKDWRSHLVSVALAYQPGRGDRLAPDPDPNQVHHLQMELEPYAQELRNTYARINRQHAKDTFLKVCDWLEQSATVEALADRFLRLNKNSTAYKKGFVAGLKAQAKDPHWVTFAECCQHFHDTVQRLQEARRVRAFHFVAEAVRALRERLVQEKKRLGALSYDDMVSRLTEAVRNRPSLVEQLRERYRVCIVDEFQDTDPLQWELLRRLCLDGKNGPRLFLVGDPKQAIYGFRGGDLRTYFAAREELHMRATNNQAQGSGLRENWRSSPSLIDALNATFSHPSWFGLAEIAEESANWKLPGTSNHIPFTFAESPSSRSKEKQTETPVVLRDFTGFSRKSEAQKIVHTWIAAEIRSLMQASSSLVEGLGGIAILTRTNPEAAALEKSLRRAGIPCRIRRRGGVFDSIQADQIRLLLELLETARDPRSQTQILTLPFLRREWPRGIPEEIPDTIRRWAALAQAGRWTEFFQSLLYEHGYIHRLAAQTRGGSEVQTLLALARRLTEEGMKCAGSPHALLHRFDSLRLQESGEESETSNGDGIPRVTIMTLHLSKGLEFPVIFLASLSESRKATFYTLRDEQGFQHILDRENETAEKIHRQQASEEDRRLFYVGLTRAKQRLYVPLLPEKFSHAGSGPLGGFASDALREAARKHEHLFRIDRGDLPHFSPTAISGLLPYSPAVEFPERDPWEEAGAFFQERTRKLSSYSQIVKRAATPVLEEDGRRLNREESGPEIIPADAAEVVESVTAKDLPPGPETGNALHELLEAVDFQGVNTVGNADLWMEQPRVTETARSILARHGLTEDYLRASLQLVWNTLHMPLVDPKGGTMFRLSGIAERKHEMEFLLPWNGLAKTTLPEHIQRRDGFLWGFMDLVFRHQDRYFLLDWKSNLLERYTEKDIAADMDKHDYHLQYQLYSVALDKWLKTRVSGYDPDKHFGGIYYLYLRGASPQKFSGYFHQPTRQALREAYPARLREILGMEAL
;
A
#
# COMPACT_ATOMS: atom_id res chain seq x y z
N LEU A 1 19.76 6.52 27.69
CA LEU A 1 20.96 5.87 28.29
C LEU A 1 21.95 6.89 28.85
N LEU A 2 22.35 7.94 28.11
CA LEU A 2 23.24 9.01 28.61
C LEU A 2 22.64 9.91 29.71
N LYS A 3 21.31 9.92 29.88
CA LYS A 3 20.59 10.74 30.88
C LYS A 3 20.45 10.09 32.28
N LYS A 4 20.74 8.80 32.46
CA LYS A 4 20.68 8.16 33.79
C LYS A 4 22.02 8.33 34.49
N GLU A 5 22.07 9.22 35.49
CA GLU A 5 23.28 9.56 36.25
C GLU A 5 23.94 8.35 36.93
N SER A 6 23.18 7.31 37.25
CA SER A 6 23.65 6.14 38.01
C SER A 6 24.59 5.19 37.27
N ARG A 7 25.00 5.49 36.02
CA ARG A 7 25.95 4.69 35.23
C ARG A 7 27.12 5.50 34.65
N LYS A 8 27.27 6.76 35.04
CA LYS A 8 28.40 7.60 34.57
C LYS A 8 29.75 7.00 34.97
N ASP A 9 29.86 6.38 36.14
CA ASP A 9 31.14 5.89 36.69
C ASP A 9 31.70 4.61 36.03
N CYS A 10 30.95 3.97 35.12
CA CYS A 10 31.36 2.69 34.52
C CYS A 10 32.14 2.85 33.19
N TRP A 11 32.27 4.07 32.66
CA TRP A 11 32.82 4.35 31.33
C TRP A 11 33.88 5.43 31.42
N THR A 12 35.03 5.19 30.82
CA THR A 12 36.12 6.17 30.69
C THR A 12 35.69 7.38 29.85
N GLU A 13 36.36 8.52 30.02
CA GLU A 13 36.15 9.75 29.24
C GLU A 13 36.16 9.47 27.71
N ALA A 14 37.10 8.63 27.28
CA ALA A 14 37.26 8.23 25.88
C ALA A 14 36.09 7.39 25.37
N GLU A 15 35.58 6.45 26.18
CA GLU A 15 34.42 5.65 25.82
C GLU A 15 33.13 6.47 25.78
N ARG A 16 32.96 7.42 26.72
CA ARG A 16 31.82 8.36 26.71
C ARG A 16 31.83 9.21 25.44
N ARG A 17 32.99 9.71 25.03
CA ARG A 17 33.15 10.47 23.79
C ARG A 17 32.81 9.62 22.55
N ARG A 18 33.29 8.38 22.49
CA ARG A 18 32.92 7.44 21.42
C ARG A 18 31.43 7.14 21.38
N LEU A 19 30.78 6.94 22.53
CA LEU A 19 29.33 6.74 22.61
C LEU A 19 28.55 7.98 22.17
N PHE A 20 29.03 9.17 22.51
CA PHE A 20 28.41 10.43 22.11
C PHE A 20 28.52 10.65 20.60
N GLU A 21 29.70 10.41 20.02
CA GLU A 21 29.90 10.46 18.56
C GLU A 21 29.06 9.40 17.83
N ALA A 22 28.96 8.18 18.37
CA ALA A 22 28.07 7.15 17.83
C ALA A 22 26.58 7.52 17.92
N HIS A 23 26.17 8.21 18.99
CA HIS A 23 24.80 8.71 19.12
C HIS A 23 24.48 9.82 18.12
N LEU A 24 25.42 10.74 17.89
CA LEU A 24 25.27 11.79 16.88
C LEU A 24 25.15 11.23 15.46
N ARG A 25 25.76 10.06 15.19
CA ARG A 25 25.67 9.34 13.91
C ARG A 25 24.65 8.21 13.94
N SER A 26 23.79 8.14 14.96
CA SER A 26 22.84 7.02 15.06
C SER A 26 21.82 7.00 13.92
N ASP A 27 21.55 8.16 13.31
CA ASP A 27 20.69 8.31 12.15
C ASP A 27 21.32 7.76 10.85
N GLU A 28 22.64 7.52 10.84
CA GLU A 28 23.36 6.89 9.71
C GLU A 28 23.34 5.35 9.80
N ALA A 29 22.88 4.78 10.93
CA ALA A 29 22.82 3.33 11.10
C ALA A 29 21.72 2.73 10.20
N SER A 30 22.09 1.75 9.37
CA SER A 30 21.14 1.02 8.52
C SER A 30 20.27 0.07 9.34
N ILE A 31 19.21 0.60 9.96
CA ILE A 31 18.23 -0.15 10.73
C ILE A 31 17.05 -0.49 9.82
N HIS A 32 16.93 -1.77 9.46
CA HIS A 32 15.87 -2.25 8.59
C HIS A 32 15.30 -3.56 9.13
N THR A 33 14.06 -3.86 8.75
CA THR A 33 13.62 -5.26 8.71
C THR A 33 14.45 -6.00 7.68
N LEU A 34 14.60 -7.32 7.78
CA LEU A 34 15.41 -8.07 6.82
C LEU A 34 14.87 -7.93 5.38
N HIS A 35 13.54 -7.86 5.22
CA HIS A 35 12.90 -7.52 3.94
C HIS A 35 13.29 -6.13 3.43
N GLY A 36 13.29 -5.11 4.31
CA GLY A 36 13.70 -3.75 3.97
C GLY A 36 15.17 -3.66 3.59
N PHE A 37 16.04 -4.42 4.27
CA PHE A 37 17.44 -4.57 3.89
C PHE A 37 17.55 -5.17 2.48
N CYS A 38 16.85 -6.27 2.20
CA CYS A 38 16.87 -6.89 0.88
C CYS A 38 16.40 -5.93 -0.22
N HIS A 39 15.29 -5.22 0.02
CA HIS A 39 14.75 -4.22 -0.90
C HIS A 39 15.75 -3.08 -1.16
N SER A 40 16.38 -2.55 -0.10
CA SER A 40 17.36 -1.47 -0.23
C SER A 40 18.57 -1.89 -1.07
N ILE A 41 19.05 -3.14 -0.93
CA ILE A 41 20.18 -3.65 -1.72
C ILE A 41 19.75 -3.90 -3.18
N LEU A 42 18.58 -4.50 -3.41
CA LEU A 42 18.05 -4.70 -4.76
C LEU A 42 17.90 -3.37 -5.50
N LYS A 43 17.38 -2.33 -4.82
CA LYS A 43 17.24 -0.99 -5.42
C LYS A 43 18.59 -0.31 -5.67
N ALA A 44 19.54 -0.41 -4.73
CA ALA A 44 20.87 0.18 -4.88
C ALA A 44 21.69 -0.47 -6.01
N HIS A 45 21.44 -1.75 -6.29
CA HIS A 45 22.10 -2.52 -7.33
C HIS A 45 21.11 -2.99 -8.41
N ALA A 46 20.20 -2.09 -8.81
CA ALA A 46 19.07 -2.47 -9.67
C ALA A 46 19.50 -3.01 -11.03
N LEU A 47 20.54 -2.40 -11.62
CA LEU A 47 21.15 -2.85 -12.89
C LEU A 47 21.78 -4.23 -12.73
N GLU A 48 22.56 -4.44 -11.67
CA GLU A 48 23.20 -5.73 -11.44
C GLU A 48 22.19 -6.82 -11.12
N ASN A 49 21.03 -6.49 -10.53
CA ASN A 49 20.00 -7.46 -10.16
C ASN A 49 18.90 -7.67 -11.22
N GLU A 50 19.01 -7.04 -12.40
CA GLU A 50 17.98 -7.08 -13.45
C GLU A 50 16.58 -6.65 -12.95
N THR A 51 16.57 -5.70 -12.02
CA THR A 51 15.35 -5.14 -11.42
C THR A 51 15.12 -3.72 -11.89
N LEU A 52 13.85 -3.30 -11.97
CA LEU A 52 13.51 -1.91 -12.29
C LEU A 52 13.89 -0.99 -11.12
N PHE A 53 14.39 0.21 -11.43
CA PHE A 53 14.76 1.22 -10.44
C PHE A 53 13.58 1.63 -9.54
N ASP A 54 12.39 1.71 -10.13
CA ASP A 54 11.13 1.89 -9.42
C ASP A 54 10.31 0.61 -9.53
N SER A 55 10.48 -0.25 -8.54
CA SER A 55 9.65 -1.43 -8.33
C SER A 55 8.69 -1.15 -7.18
N GLU A 56 7.39 -1.35 -7.38
CA GLU A 56 6.41 -1.20 -6.31
C GLU A 56 6.31 -2.48 -5.48
N VAL A 57 6.27 -2.34 -4.15
CA VAL A 57 6.00 -3.46 -3.25
C VAL A 57 4.51 -3.77 -3.31
N ALA A 58 4.16 -4.97 -3.75
CA ALA A 58 2.77 -5.38 -3.95
C ALA A 58 2.36 -6.51 -2.99
N ASP A 59 1.10 -6.48 -2.55
CA ASP A 59 0.49 -7.59 -1.81
C ASP A 59 0.22 -8.76 -2.75
N GLU A 60 0.93 -9.86 -2.50
CA GLU A 60 0.86 -11.06 -3.33
C GLU A 60 -0.55 -11.69 -3.32
N ARG A 61 -1.32 -11.53 -2.24
CA ARG A 61 -2.68 -12.07 -2.15
C ARG A 61 -3.61 -11.41 -3.16
N THR A 62 -3.56 -10.09 -3.25
CA THR A 62 -4.37 -9.31 -4.19
C THR A 62 -4.01 -9.65 -5.63
N LEU A 63 -2.72 -9.69 -5.95
CA LEU A 63 -2.25 -10.11 -7.27
C LEU A 63 -2.68 -11.54 -7.62
N LEU A 64 -2.67 -12.48 -6.66
CA LEU A 64 -3.15 -13.84 -6.88
C LEU A 64 -4.65 -13.89 -7.19
N HIS A 65 -5.47 -13.05 -6.55
CA HIS A 65 -6.89 -12.95 -6.86
C HIS A 65 -7.12 -12.44 -8.29
N GLU A 66 -6.43 -11.37 -8.69
CA GLU A 66 -6.52 -10.82 -10.06
C GLU A 66 -6.01 -11.82 -11.11
N THR A 67 -4.90 -12.50 -10.80
CA THR A 67 -4.32 -13.52 -11.67
C THR A 67 -5.27 -14.70 -11.85
N LEU A 68 -5.94 -15.13 -10.78
CA LEU A 68 -6.94 -16.20 -10.83
C LEU A 68 -8.13 -15.80 -11.73
N ASP A 69 -8.62 -14.57 -11.61
CA ASP A 69 -9.68 -14.05 -12.47
C ASP A 69 -9.25 -14.01 -13.95
N GLY A 70 -7.99 -13.65 -14.21
CA GLY A 70 -7.40 -13.70 -15.56
C GLY A 70 -7.33 -15.12 -16.12
N LEU A 71 -6.93 -16.11 -15.30
CA LEU A 71 -6.89 -17.52 -15.71
C LEU A 71 -8.30 -18.06 -16.03
N LEU A 72 -9.28 -17.72 -15.18
CA LEU A 72 -10.68 -18.12 -15.35
C LEU A 72 -11.32 -17.52 -16.60
N ARG A 73 -10.97 -16.28 -16.97
CA ARG A 73 -11.49 -15.61 -18.19
C ARG A 73 -10.72 -15.96 -19.47
N GLY A 74 -9.51 -16.50 -19.34
CA GLY A 74 -8.60 -16.75 -20.44
C GLY A 74 -8.37 -18.24 -20.71
N PRO A 75 -7.19 -18.81 -20.38
CA PRO A 75 -6.81 -20.17 -20.76
C PRO A 75 -7.79 -21.25 -20.28
N TRP A 76 -8.29 -21.16 -19.05
CA TRP A 76 -9.18 -22.19 -18.49
C TRP A 76 -10.60 -22.13 -19.08
N ALA A 77 -11.05 -20.95 -19.53
CA ALA A 77 -12.33 -20.83 -20.25
C ALA A 77 -12.30 -21.53 -21.62
N ARG A 78 -11.13 -21.66 -22.24
CA ARG A 78 -10.97 -22.30 -23.55
C ARG A 78 -10.94 -23.83 -23.48
N ASP A 79 -10.65 -24.39 -22.31
CA ASP A 79 -10.68 -25.84 -22.04
C ASP A 79 -11.91 -26.19 -21.19
N THR A 80 -13.07 -26.20 -21.86
CA THR A 80 -14.37 -26.39 -21.20
C THR A 80 -14.53 -27.76 -20.56
N GLU A 81 -13.81 -28.78 -21.04
CA GLU A 81 -13.89 -30.15 -20.51
C GLU A 81 -13.14 -30.25 -19.18
N ARG A 82 -11.90 -29.75 -19.14
CA ARG A 82 -11.09 -29.69 -17.91
C ARG A 82 -11.70 -28.77 -16.86
N LEU A 83 -12.27 -27.64 -17.26
CA LEU A 83 -12.97 -26.73 -16.34
C LEU A 83 -14.23 -27.38 -15.74
N ARG A 84 -14.98 -28.17 -16.53
CA ARG A 84 -16.15 -28.90 -16.04
C ARG A 84 -15.75 -29.99 -15.05
N GLU A 85 -14.68 -30.71 -15.31
CA GLU A 85 -14.12 -31.70 -14.39
C GLU A 85 -13.67 -31.05 -13.07
N PHE A 86 -12.92 -29.95 -13.16
CA PHE A 86 -12.49 -29.15 -12.01
C PHE A 86 -13.69 -28.68 -11.16
N LEU A 87 -14.71 -28.11 -11.80
CA LEU A 87 -15.92 -27.65 -11.10
C LEU A 87 -16.74 -28.81 -10.52
N GLY A 88 -16.79 -29.96 -11.18
CA GLY A 88 -17.44 -31.16 -10.68
C GLY A 88 -16.81 -31.66 -9.38
N VAL A 89 -15.48 -31.78 -9.37
CA VAL A 89 -14.69 -32.12 -8.18
C VAL A 89 -14.93 -31.11 -7.05
N MET A 90 -14.98 -29.81 -7.38
CA MET A 90 -15.23 -28.75 -6.40
C MET A 90 -16.66 -28.75 -5.82
N GLN A 91 -17.65 -29.24 -6.57
CA GLN A 91 -19.06 -29.29 -6.16
C GLN A 91 -19.41 -30.55 -5.34
N GLU A 92 -18.69 -31.67 -5.52
CA GLU A 92 -18.95 -32.94 -4.82
C GLU A 92 -18.63 -32.93 -3.31
N GLY A 93 -18.06 -31.84 -2.77
CA GLY A 93 -18.21 -31.46 -1.37
C GLY A 93 -17.54 -32.36 -0.32
N LYS A 94 -16.50 -33.11 -0.69
CA LYS A 94 -15.58 -33.75 0.27
C LYS A 94 -14.19 -33.09 0.10
N GLY A 95 -13.53 -32.71 1.19
CA GLY A 95 -12.23 -32.03 1.16
C GLY A 95 -12.25 -30.51 1.02
N ILE A 96 -12.93 -29.94 0.02
CA ILE A 96 -12.71 -28.53 -0.40
C ILE A 96 -13.81 -27.57 0.11
N PRO A 97 -13.47 -26.36 0.62
CA PRO A 97 -14.47 -25.39 1.11
C PRO A 97 -15.40 -24.84 0.01
N LYS A 98 -16.63 -24.44 0.39
CA LYS A 98 -17.58 -23.71 -0.49
C LYS A 98 -16.97 -22.46 -1.13
N ASP A 99 -16.00 -21.84 -0.47
CA ASP A 99 -15.18 -20.75 -0.99
C ASP A 99 -13.86 -21.29 -1.57
N TRP A 100 -13.98 -22.01 -2.69
CA TRP A 100 -12.84 -22.66 -3.34
C TRP A 100 -11.82 -21.64 -3.90
N ARG A 101 -12.26 -20.41 -4.24
CA ARG A 101 -11.38 -19.33 -4.71
C ARG A 101 -10.42 -18.90 -3.61
N SER A 102 -10.95 -18.55 -2.43
CA SER A 102 -10.09 -18.21 -1.29
C SER A 102 -9.22 -19.39 -0.88
N HIS A 103 -9.68 -20.63 -1.05
CA HIS A 103 -8.88 -21.81 -0.78
C HIS A 103 -7.66 -21.91 -1.72
N LEU A 104 -7.86 -21.82 -3.04
CA LEU A 104 -6.76 -21.82 -4.02
C LEU A 104 -5.75 -20.72 -3.74
N VAL A 105 -6.21 -19.49 -3.52
CA VAL A 105 -5.31 -18.36 -3.22
C VAL A 105 -4.54 -18.61 -1.93
N SER A 106 -5.15 -19.20 -0.91
CA SER A 106 -4.46 -19.50 0.36
C SER A 106 -3.40 -20.59 0.20
N VAL A 107 -3.69 -21.64 -0.58
CA VAL A 107 -2.71 -22.68 -0.91
C VAL A 107 -1.58 -22.10 -1.76
N ALA A 108 -1.92 -21.26 -2.76
CA ALA A 108 -0.93 -20.59 -3.59
C ALA A 108 -0.03 -19.71 -2.73
N LEU A 109 -0.55 -18.84 -1.86
CA LEU A 109 0.24 -18.01 -0.95
C LEU A 109 1.22 -18.83 -0.09
N ALA A 110 0.77 -19.97 0.44
CA ALA A 110 1.62 -20.84 1.24
C ALA A 110 2.63 -21.65 0.42
N TYR A 111 2.36 -21.90 -0.87
CA TYR A 111 3.22 -22.67 -1.76
C TYR A 111 4.26 -21.76 -2.43
N GLN A 112 5.53 -21.91 -2.05
CA GLN A 112 6.63 -21.19 -2.67
C GLN A 112 7.64 -22.14 -3.31
N PRO A 113 7.54 -22.41 -4.63
CA PRO A 113 8.44 -23.34 -5.30
C PRO A 113 9.92 -22.89 -5.21
N GLY A 114 10.18 -21.58 -5.18
CA GLY A 114 11.53 -21.04 -5.02
C GLY A 114 12.19 -21.34 -3.67
N ARG A 115 11.40 -21.71 -2.64
CA ARG A 115 11.90 -22.20 -1.34
C ARG A 115 12.19 -23.69 -1.35
N GLY A 116 11.73 -24.47 -2.34
CA GLY A 116 11.78 -25.94 -2.32
C GLY A 116 10.50 -26.62 -1.82
N ASP A 117 9.42 -25.85 -1.61
CA ASP A 117 8.14 -26.36 -1.15
C ASP A 117 7.53 -27.38 -2.12
N ARG A 118 6.78 -28.34 -1.59
CA ARG A 118 6.14 -29.42 -2.37
C ARG A 118 4.64 -29.49 -2.11
N LEU A 119 3.88 -29.71 -3.17
CA LEU A 119 2.47 -30.10 -3.11
C LEU A 119 2.41 -31.63 -3.14
N ALA A 120 1.80 -32.24 -2.15
CA ALA A 120 1.69 -33.69 -2.04
C ALA A 120 0.27 -34.11 -1.62
N PRO A 121 -0.24 -35.27 -2.07
CA PRO A 121 0.42 -36.25 -2.95
C PRO A 121 0.47 -35.82 -4.43
N ASP A 122 1.42 -36.40 -5.18
CA ASP A 122 1.52 -36.32 -6.64
C ASP A 122 0.94 -37.63 -7.24
N PRO A 123 -0.35 -37.67 -7.61
CA PRO A 123 -0.93 -38.91 -8.12
C PRO A 123 -0.54 -39.26 -9.54
N ASP A 124 -0.60 -40.57 -9.79
CA ASP A 124 -0.80 -41.11 -11.13
C ASP A 124 -2.18 -40.66 -11.68
N PRO A 125 -2.21 -39.91 -12.80
CA PRO A 125 -3.45 -39.43 -13.43
C PRO A 125 -4.45 -40.54 -13.77
N ASN A 126 -3.95 -41.77 -13.98
CA ASN A 126 -4.75 -42.89 -14.46
C ASN A 126 -5.24 -43.80 -13.33
N GLN A 127 -4.82 -43.59 -12.09
CA GLN A 127 -5.12 -44.49 -10.96
C GLN A 127 -6.63 -44.64 -10.71
N VAL A 128 -7.39 -43.54 -10.82
CA VAL A 128 -8.85 -43.56 -10.67
C VAL A 128 -9.50 -44.42 -11.76
N HIS A 129 -9.04 -44.29 -13.01
CA HIS A 129 -9.58 -45.05 -14.13
C HIS A 129 -9.25 -46.54 -14.01
N HIS A 130 -8.01 -46.89 -13.63
CA HIS A 130 -7.61 -48.27 -13.37
C HIS A 130 -8.42 -48.93 -12.26
N LEU A 131 -8.63 -48.23 -11.13
CA LEU A 131 -9.44 -48.75 -10.02
C LEU A 131 -10.92 -48.89 -10.39
N GLN A 132 -11.46 -48.02 -11.24
CA GLN A 132 -12.82 -48.16 -11.76
C GLN A 132 -12.96 -49.39 -12.66
N MET A 133 -11.98 -49.65 -13.53
CA MET A 133 -11.94 -50.87 -14.34
C MET A 133 -11.78 -52.13 -13.48
N GLU A 134 -11.07 -52.06 -12.35
CA GLU A 134 -10.89 -53.17 -11.40
C GLU A 134 -12.22 -53.51 -10.68
N LEU A 135 -13.15 -52.56 -10.52
CA LEU A 135 -14.41 -52.78 -9.82
C LEU A 135 -15.42 -53.63 -10.59
N GLU A 136 -15.43 -53.55 -11.93
CA GLU A 136 -16.37 -54.28 -12.78
C GLU A 136 -16.30 -55.81 -12.60
N PRO A 137 -15.11 -56.46 -12.71
CA PRO A 137 -15.01 -57.90 -12.50
C PRO A 137 -15.36 -58.33 -11.07
N TYR A 138 -15.00 -57.55 -10.04
CA TYR A 138 -15.40 -57.85 -8.65
C TYR A 138 -16.90 -57.66 -8.42
N ALA A 139 -17.54 -56.65 -9.03
CA ALA A 139 -18.98 -56.46 -8.95
C ALA A 139 -19.72 -57.61 -9.65
N GLN A 140 -19.20 -58.07 -10.78
CA GLN A 140 -19.75 -59.22 -11.49
C GLN A 140 -19.57 -60.51 -10.69
N GLU A 141 -18.41 -60.71 -10.07
CA GLU A 141 -18.13 -61.85 -9.18
C GLU A 141 -19.04 -61.83 -7.94
N LEU A 142 -19.29 -60.66 -7.35
CA LEU A 142 -20.27 -60.46 -6.28
C LEU A 142 -21.69 -60.84 -6.71
N ARG A 143 -22.12 -60.43 -7.91
CA ARG A 143 -23.44 -60.80 -8.45
C ARG A 143 -23.53 -62.30 -8.76
N ASN A 144 -22.45 -62.91 -9.25
CA ASN A 144 -22.37 -64.34 -9.57
C ASN A 144 -22.37 -65.22 -8.31
N THR A 145 -21.61 -64.84 -7.28
CA THR A 145 -21.60 -65.51 -5.99
C THR A 145 -22.94 -65.33 -5.29
N TYR A 146 -23.53 -64.13 -5.35
CA TYR A 146 -24.88 -63.86 -4.87
C TYR A 146 -25.94 -64.80 -5.45
N ALA A 147 -25.91 -65.04 -6.77
CA ALA A 147 -26.85 -65.93 -7.45
C ALA A 147 -26.79 -67.40 -6.99
N ARG A 148 -25.70 -67.81 -6.32
CA ARG A 148 -25.46 -69.19 -5.85
C ARG A 148 -25.78 -69.39 -4.37
N ILE A 149 -26.20 -68.34 -3.67
CA ILE A 149 -26.41 -68.36 -2.22
C ILE A 149 -27.88 -68.61 -1.88
N ASN A 150 -28.14 -69.53 -0.94
CA ASN A 150 -29.49 -69.75 -0.41
C ASN A 150 -29.81 -68.75 0.72
N ARG A 151 -30.83 -67.91 0.52
CA ARG A 151 -31.24 -66.83 1.43
C ARG A 151 -31.90 -67.31 2.73
N GLN A 152 -32.39 -68.55 2.79
CA GLN A 152 -33.20 -69.03 3.92
C GLN A 152 -32.46 -69.07 5.26
N HIS A 153 -31.13 -68.98 5.26
CA HIS A 153 -30.28 -69.00 6.46
C HIS A 153 -29.42 -67.73 6.64
N ALA A 154 -29.72 -66.64 5.91
CA ALA A 154 -28.93 -65.40 5.94
C ALA A 154 -29.27 -64.54 7.17
N LYS A 155 -28.25 -63.98 7.85
CA LYS A 155 -28.44 -62.97 8.91
C LYS A 155 -28.67 -61.57 8.30
N ASP A 156 -29.33 -60.67 9.05
CA ASP A 156 -29.67 -59.28 8.65
C ASP A 156 -28.56 -58.48 7.95
N THR A 157 -27.29 -58.68 8.36
CA THR A 157 -26.15 -57.95 7.79
C THR A 157 -25.85 -58.36 6.35
N PHE A 158 -26.03 -59.64 6.00
CA PHE A 158 -25.87 -60.15 4.63
C PHE A 158 -27.04 -59.72 3.74
N LEU A 159 -28.26 -59.75 4.29
CA LEU A 159 -29.47 -59.32 3.58
C LEU A 159 -29.38 -57.85 3.13
N LYS A 160 -28.79 -56.95 3.93
CA LYS A 160 -28.57 -55.55 3.52
C LYS A 160 -27.66 -55.39 2.30
N VAL A 161 -26.61 -56.20 2.20
CA VAL A 161 -25.69 -56.16 1.04
C VAL A 161 -26.39 -56.76 -0.19
N CYS A 162 -27.16 -57.83 -0.01
CA CYS A 162 -28.01 -58.41 -1.03
C CYS A 162 -29.04 -57.40 -1.56
N ASP A 163 -29.71 -56.66 -0.68
CA ASP A 163 -30.65 -55.60 -1.05
C ASP A 163 -29.96 -54.50 -1.87
N TRP A 164 -28.71 -54.13 -1.55
CA TRP A 164 -27.97 -53.16 -2.35
C TRP A 164 -27.60 -53.70 -3.72
N LEU A 165 -27.25 -54.98 -3.84
CA LEU A 165 -26.97 -55.61 -5.12
C LEU A 165 -28.20 -55.63 -6.03
N GLU A 166 -29.40 -55.84 -5.47
CA GLU A 166 -30.67 -55.78 -6.21
C GLU A 166 -31.10 -54.37 -6.58
N GLN A 167 -30.85 -53.40 -5.70
CA GLN A 167 -31.26 -52.00 -5.89
C GLN A 167 -30.27 -51.18 -6.73
N SER A 168 -29.07 -51.70 -7.00
CA SER A 168 -28.01 -50.96 -7.71
C SER A 168 -27.87 -51.48 -9.13
N ALA A 169 -28.43 -50.74 -10.10
CA ALA A 169 -28.35 -51.07 -11.51
C ALA A 169 -26.91 -51.00 -12.05
N THR A 170 -26.12 -50.02 -11.58
CA THR A 170 -24.72 -49.81 -12.01
C THR A 170 -23.72 -50.11 -10.89
N VAL A 171 -22.47 -50.37 -11.28
CA VAL A 171 -21.35 -50.62 -10.34
C VAL A 171 -21.07 -49.37 -9.50
N GLU A 172 -21.24 -48.17 -10.05
CA GLU A 172 -21.07 -46.91 -9.34
C GLU A 172 -22.11 -46.73 -8.23
N ALA A 173 -23.39 -47.06 -8.51
CA ALA A 173 -24.45 -46.99 -7.49
C ALA A 173 -24.20 -47.97 -6.34
N LEU A 174 -23.62 -49.13 -6.64
CA LEU A 174 -23.22 -50.12 -5.65
C LEU A 174 -22.02 -49.61 -4.82
N ALA A 175 -20.99 -49.09 -5.48
CA ALA A 175 -19.82 -48.49 -4.83
C ALA A 175 -20.22 -47.36 -3.86
N ASP A 176 -21.13 -46.48 -4.26
CA ASP A 176 -21.63 -45.38 -3.42
C ASP A 176 -22.32 -45.87 -2.14
N ARG A 177 -23.03 -47.01 -2.19
CA ARG A 177 -23.64 -47.62 -1.01
C ARG A 177 -22.60 -48.21 -0.07
N PHE A 178 -21.56 -48.86 -0.62
CA PHE A 178 -20.42 -49.35 0.17
C PHE A 178 -19.65 -48.20 0.85
N LEU A 179 -19.49 -47.05 0.20
CA LEU A 179 -18.85 -45.86 0.80
C LEU A 179 -19.62 -45.28 2.00
N ARG A 180 -20.96 -45.40 2.00
CA ARG A 180 -21.82 -44.87 3.08
C ARG A 180 -21.76 -45.69 4.37
N LEU A 181 -21.20 -46.90 4.33
CA LEU A 181 -21.02 -47.75 5.51
C LEU A 181 -20.05 -47.18 6.56
N ASN A 182 -19.18 -46.27 6.13
CA ASN A 182 -17.99 -45.87 6.89
C ASN A 182 -18.24 -44.88 8.03
N LYS A 183 -19.44 -44.28 8.17
CA LYS A 183 -19.60 -43.13 9.09
C LYS A 183 -20.32 -43.38 10.43
N ASN A 184 -21.20 -44.36 10.60
CA ASN A 184 -22.01 -44.44 11.85
C ASN A 184 -22.46 -45.85 12.32
N SER A 185 -21.95 -46.94 11.75
CA SER A 185 -22.37 -48.29 12.16
C SER A 185 -21.45 -48.88 13.23
N THR A 186 -22.01 -49.28 14.39
CA THR A 186 -21.32 -50.04 15.44
C THR A 186 -20.73 -51.38 14.95
N ALA A 187 -21.22 -51.92 13.83
CA ALA A 187 -20.67 -53.11 13.19
C ALA A 187 -19.30 -52.87 12.51
N TYR A 188 -18.98 -51.62 12.17
CA TYR A 188 -17.72 -51.28 11.49
C TYR A 188 -16.53 -51.18 12.46
N LYS A 189 -16.76 -50.75 13.72
CA LYS A 189 -15.73 -50.70 14.77
C LYS A 189 -15.21 -52.08 15.20
N LYS A 190 -15.88 -53.18 14.81
CA LYS A 190 -15.43 -54.57 14.99
C LYS A 190 -14.99 -55.26 13.68
N GLY A 191 -14.88 -54.51 12.58
CA GLY A 191 -14.56 -55.02 11.25
C GLY A 191 -15.78 -55.63 10.56
N PHE A 192 -16.47 -54.84 9.71
CA PHE A 192 -17.66 -55.26 8.96
C PHE A 192 -17.43 -56.58 8.21
N VAL A 193 -16.30 -56.69 7.53
CA VAL A 193 -15.89 -57.87 6.77
C VAL A 193 -15.43 -59.03 7.66
N ALA A 194 -14.75 -58.75 8.77
CA ALA A 194 -14.40 -59.77 9.77
C ALA A 194 -15.66 -60.38 10.41
N GLY A 195 -16.70 -59.55 10.60
CA GLY A 195 -18.03 -59.97 11.03
C GLY A 195 -18.78 -60.82 10.01
N LEU A 196 -18.62 -60.54 8.70
CA LEU A 196 -19.17 -61.38 7.63
C LEU A 196 -18.44 -62.73 7.58
N LYS A 197 -17.09 -62.76 7.60
CA LYS A 197 -16.29 -64.00 7.60
C LYS A 197 -16.54 -64.88 8.83
N ALA A 198 -16.64 -64.29 10.02
CA ALA A 198 -16.91 -65.04 11.26
C ALA A 198 -18.31 -65.66 11.33
N GLN A 199 -19.24 -65.25 10.44
CA GLN A 199 -20.64 -65.69 10.44
C GLN A 199 -21.00 -66.61 9.27
N ALA A 200 -20.11 -66.76 8.29
CA ALA A 200 -20.29 -67.63 7.14
C ALA A 200 -20.05 -69.10 7.55
N LYS A 201 -21.10 -69.93 7.54
CA LYS A 201 -21.05 -71.36 7.87
C LYS A 201 -20.94 -72.29 6.65
N ASP A 202 -21.19 -71.76 5.46
CA ASP A 202 -21.21 -72.47 4.16
C ASP A 202 -20.09 -71.90 3.27
N PRO A 203 -19.33 -72.76 2.55
CA PRO A 203 -18.35 -72.31 1.55
C PRO A 203 -18.81 -71.17 0.64
N HIS A 204 -20.08 -71.18 0.19
CA HIS A 204 -20.62 -70.13 -0.69
C HIS A 204 -20.73 -68.76 -0.01
N TRP A 205 -21.04 -68.72 1.30
CA TRP A 205 -21.08 -67.48 2.07
C TRP A 205 -19.67 -66.98 2.42
N VAL A 206 -18.68 -67.87 2.55
CA VAL A 206 -17.28 -67.49 2.76
C VAL A 206 -16.73 -66.79 1.52
N THR A 207 -16.93 -67.37 0.34
CA THR A 207 -16.52 -66.76 -0.94
C THR A 207 -17.22 -65.41 -1.16
N PHE A 208 -18.52 -65.30 -0.87
CA PHE A 208 -19.25 -64.03 -0.97
C PHE A 208 -18.69 -62.95 -0.03
N ALA A 209 -18.31 -63.32 1.21
CA ALA A 209 -17.70 -62.41 2.16
C ALA A 209 -16.29 -61.96 1.72
N GLU A 210 -15.52 -62.82 1.05
CA GLU A 210 -14.22 -62.48 0.45
C GLU A 210 -14.37 -61.53 -0.75
N CYS A 211 -15.32 -61.79 -1.65
CA CYS A 211 -15.62 -60.87 -2.75
C CYS A 211 -16.12 -59.51 -2.23
N CYS A 212 -16.91 -59.49 -1.15
CA CYS A 212 -17.32 -58.26 -0.49
C CYS A 212 -16.11 -57.51 0.10
N GLN A 213 -15.11 -58.23 0.61
CA GLN A 213 -13.86 -57.63 1.09
C GLN A 213 -13.10 -56.94 -0.04
N HIS A 214 -12.83 -57.68 -1.12
CA HIS A 214 -12.09 -57.16 -2.25
C HIS A 214 -12.80 -55.97 -2.91
N PHE A 215 -14.12 -56.05 -3.10
CA PHE A 215 -14.90 -54.92 -3.62
C PHE A 215 -14.85 -53.71 -2.66
N HIS A 216 -15.04 -53.92 -1.35
CA HIS A 216 -14.96 -52.87 -0.36
C HIS A 216 -13.58 -52.20 -0.32
N ASP A 217 -12.50 -52.99 -0.32
CA ASP A 217 -11.12 -52.51 -0.29
C ASP A 217 -10.79 -51.73 -1.58
N THR A 218 -11.25 -52.19 -2.75
CA THR A 218 -11.12 -51.47 -4.03
C THR A 218 -11.95 -50.18 -4.04
N VAL A 219 -13.15 -50.18 -3.47
CA VAL A 219 -13.97 -48.97 -3.31
C VAL A 219 -13.32 -47.96 -2.37
N GLN A 220 -12.68 -48.40 -1.28
CA GLN A 220 -11.88 -47.53 -0.40
C GLN A 220 -10.66 -46.96 -1.15
N ARG A 221 -9.93 -47.78 -1.91
CA ARG A 221 -8.82 -47.34 -2.76
C ARG A 221 -9.28 -46.33 -3.82
N LEU A 222 -10.45 -46.55 -4.43
CA LEU A 222 -11.03 -45.62 -5.40
C LEU A 222 -11.42 -44.28 -4.76
N GLN A 223 -12.00 -44.31 -3.55
CA GLN A 223 -12.32 -43.10 -2.80
C GLN A 223 -11.05 -42.28 -2.51
N GLU A 224 -10.00 -42.95 -2.05
CA GLU A 224 -8.69 -42.34 -1.81
C GLU A 224 -8.10 -41.77 -3.10
N ALA A 225 -8.12 -42.52 -4.21
CA ALA A 225 -7.62 -42.07 -5.51
C ALA A 225 -8.42 -40.86 -6.04
N ARG A 226 -9.75 -40.82 -5.88
CA ARG A 226 -10.58 -39.67 -6.26
C ARG A 226 -10.24 -38.42 -5.44
N ARG A 227 -10.02 -38.58 -4.14
CA ARG A 227 -9.59 -37.50 -3.25
C ARG A 227 -8.22 -36.95 -3.64
N VAL A 228 -7.28 -37.84 -3.86
CA VAL A 228 -5.93 -37.52 -4.32
C VAL A 228 -5.97 -36.81 -5.68
N ARG A 229 -6.83 -37.26 -6.62
CA ARG A 229 -7.07 -36.59 -7.91
C ARG A 229 -7.67 -35.18 -7.73
N ALA A 230 -8.56 -34.99 -6.76
CA ALA A 230 -9.10 -33.67 -6.46
C ALA A 230 -8.01 -32.69 -5.97
N PHE A 231 -7.14 -33.16 -5.08
CA PHE A 231 -6.00 -32.39 -4.62
C PHE A 231 -4.99 -32.12 -5.74
N HIS A 232 -4.80 -33.06 -6.67
CA HIS A 232 -3.96 -32.85 -7.86
C HIS A 232 -4.46 -31.69 -8.72
N PHE A 233 -5.76 -31.58 -8.95
CA PHE A 233 -6.31 -30.41 -9.65
C PHE A 233 -6.04 -29.11 -8.91
N VAL A 234 -6.14 -29.10 -7.58
CA VAL A 234 -5.75 -27.94 -6.75
C VAL A 234 -4.26 -27.65 -6.94
N ALA A 235 -3.40 -28.67 -6.93
CA ALA A 235 -1.96 -28.52 -7.09
C ALA A 235 -1.59 -27.98 -8.48
N GLU A 236 -2.18 -28.51 -9.55
CA GLU A 236 -2.03 -28.00 -10.92
C GLU A 236 -2.49 -26.55 -11.03
N ALA A 237 -3.68 -26.24 -10.51
CA ALA A 237 -4.24 -24.89 -10.51
C ALA A 237 -3.32 -23.90 -9.78
N VAL A 238 -2.78 -24.30 -8.63
CA VAL A 238 -1.85 -23.51 -7.83
C VAL A 238 -0.51 -23.30 -8.57
N ARG A 239 0.04 -24.34 -9.22
CA ARG A 239 1.27 -24.22 -10.04
C ARG A 239 1.05 -23.23 -11.19
N ALA A 240 -0.02 -23.38 -11.96
CA ALA A 240 -0.37 -22.46 -13.05
C ALA A 240 -0.60 -21.03 -12.56
N LEU A 241 -1.25 -20.87 -11.40
CA LEU A 241 -1.47 -19.57 -10.77
C LEU A 241 -0.16 -18.90 -10.35
N ARG A 242 0.78 -19.66 -9.76
CA ARG A 242 2.12 -19.16 -9.39
C ARG A 242 2.96 -18.77 -10.60
N GLU A 243 2.96 -19.58 -11.66
CA GLU A 243 3.67 -19.26 -12.91
C GLU A 243 3.13 -17.98 -13.54
N ARG A 244 1.80 -17.83 -13.59
CA ARG A 244 1.18 -16.62 -14.14
C ARG A 244 1.44 -15.39 -13.27
N LEU A 245 1.44 -15.55 -11.95
CA LEU A 245 1.76 -14.47 -11.01
C LEU A 245 3.17 -13.90 -11.25
N VAL A 246 4.17 -14.75 -11.55
CA VAL A 246 5.53 -14.30 -11.86
C VAL A 246 5.54 -13.40 -13.11
N GLN A 247 4.78 -13.78 -14.15
CA GLN A 247 4.64 -12.97 -15.36
C GLN A 247 3.96 -11.62 -15.07
N GLU A 248 2.91 -11.63 -14.26
CA GLU A 248 2.15 -10.43 -13.93
C GLU A 248 2.97 -9.45 -13.08
N LYS A 249 3.71 -9.96 -12.08
CA LYS A 249 4.67 -9.16 -11.31
C LYS A 249 5.73 -8.52 -12.21
N LYS A 250 6.24 -9.26 -13.19
CA LYS A 250 7.21 -8.72 -14.16
C LYS A 250 6.60 -7.65 -15.06
N ARG A 251 5.36 -7.81 -15.51
CA ARG A 251 4.62 -6.83 -16.33
C ARG A 251 4.35 -5.52 -15.57
N LEU A 252 4.00 -5.63 -14.29
CA LEU A 252 3.68 -4.49 -13.42
C LEU A 252 4.91 -3.83 -12.78
N GLY A 253 6.09 -4.44 -12.91
CA GLY A 253 7.28 -4.00 -12.15
C GLY A 253 7.11 -4.17 -10.64
N ALA A 254 6.31 -5.15 -10.21
CA ALA A 254 5.99 -5.38 -8.81
C ALA A 254 6.94 -6.39 -8.14
N LEU A 255 7.21 -6.20 -6.85
CA LEU A 255 7.96 -7.10 -5.99
C LEU A 255 7.11 -7.49 -4.76
N SER A 256 6.98 -8.79 -4.48
CA SER A 256 6.46 -9.24 -3.18
C SER A 256 7.56 -9.23 -2.11
N TYR A 257 7.19 -9.29 -0.83
CA TYR A 257 8.17 -9.43 0.26
C TYR A 257 9.06 -10.67 0.08
N ASP A 258 8.49 -11.80 -0.32
CA ASP A 258 9.24 -13.02 -0.56
C ASP A 258 10.16 -12.92 -1.78
N ASP A 259 9.77 -12.16 -2.81
CA ASP A 259 10.64 -11.87 -3.94
C ASP A 259 11.89 -11.09 -3.49
N MET A 260 11.79 -10.19 -2.52
CA MET A 260 12.94 -9.42 -2.03
C MET A 260 14.01 -10.35 -1.45
N VAL A 261 13.60 -11.28 -0.59
CA VAL A 261 14.51 -12.23 0.06
C VAL A 261 15.05 -13.23 -0.95
N SER A 262 14.18 -13.84 -1.76
CA SER A 262 14.59 -14.87 -2.72
C SER A 262 15.52 -14.32 -3.80
N ARG A 263 15.20 -13.16 -4.42
CA ARG A 263 16.05 -12.56 -5.46
C ARG A 263 17.40 -12.12 -4.93
N LEU A 264 17.47 -11.51 -3.74
CA LEU A 264 18.77 -11.15 -3.17
C LEU A 264 19.58 -12.39 -2.81
N THR A 265 18.94 -13.43 -2.27
CA THR A 265 19.63 -14.70 -1.97
C THR A 265 20.18 -15.35 -3.23
N GLU A 266 19.43 -15.32 -4.34
CA GLU A 266 19.89 -15.78 -5.65
C GLU A 266 21.03 -14.91 -6.22
N ALA A 267 20.94 -13.59 -6.11
CA ALA A 267 22.01 -12.69 -6.52
C ALA A 267 23.30 -12.97 -5.73
N VAL A 268 23.21 -13.14 -4.41
CA VAL A 268 24.34 -13.51 -3.54
C VAL A 268 24.88 -14.91 -3.85
N ARG A 269 24.02 -15.85 -4.29
CA ARG A 269 24.43 -17.18 -4.76
C ARG A 269 25.30 -17.12 -6.02
N ASN A 270 24.87 -16.31 -6.98
CA ASN A 270 25.42 -16.33 -8.33
C ASN A 270 26.52 -15.28 -8.56
N ARG A 271 26.66 -14.28 -7.69
CA ARG A 271 27.57 -13.14 -7.88
C ARG A 271 28.51 -12.91 -6.67
N PRO A 272 29.72 -13.51 -6.68
CA PRO A 272 30.71 -13.27 -5.62
C PRO A 272 31.13 -11.80 -5.45
N SER A 273 31.17 -11.02 -6.54
CA SER A 273 31.53 -9.60 -6.50
C SER A 273 30.55 -8.75 -5.68
N LEU A 274 29.24 -9.03 -5.75
CA LEU A 274 28.24 -8.38 -4.92
C LEU A 274 28.46 -8.70 -3.44
N VAL A 275 28.82 -9.95 -3.13
CA VAL A 275 29.14 -10.35 -1.75
C VAL A 275 30.33 -9.57 -1.20
N GLU A 276 31.40 -9.42 -1.99
CA GLU A 276 32.58 -8.66 -1.59
C GLU A 276 32.25 -7.19 -1.30
N GLN A 277 31.48 -6.53 -2.19
CA GLN A 277 31.03 -5.15 -2.00
C GLN A 277 30.19 -4.98 -0.72
N LEU A 278 29.26 -5.92 -0.47
CA LEU A 278 28.43 -5.89 0.73
C LEU A 278 29.26 -6.11 2.01
N ARG A 279 30.29 -6.96 1.98
CA ARG A 279 31.21 -7.18 3.11
C ARG A 279 32.13 -5.99 3.36
N GLU A 280 32.49 -5.22 2.34
CA GLU A 280 33.24 -3.98 2.52
C GLU A 280 32.40 -2.90 3.19
N ARG A 281 31.14 -2.77 2.76
CA ARG A 281 30.17 -1.81 3.28
C ARG A 281 29.71 -2.13 4.71
N TYR A 282 29.37 -3.39 4.98
CA TYR A 282 28.86 -3.82 6.29
C TYR A 282 29.93 -4.60 7.04
N ARG A 283 30.39 -4.04 8.16
CA ARG A 283 31.41 -4.69 9.03
C ARG A 283 30.83 -5.47 10.20
N VAL A 284 29.60 -5.13 10.58
CA VAL A 284 28.86 -5.78 11.67
C VAL A 284 27.42 -5.93 11.23
N CYS A 285 26.84 -7.12 11.46
CA CYS A 285 25.44 -7.43 11.23
C CYS A 285 24.84 -7.88 12.57
N ILE A 286 23.77 -7.20 12.99
CA ILE A 286 23.03 -7.54 14.21
C ILE A 286 21.61 -7.90 13.80
N VAL A 287 21.20 -9.13 14.09
CA VAL A 287 19.87 -9.64 13.77
C VAL A 287 19.15 -9.87 15.09
N ASP A 288 18.14 -9.05 15.36
CA ASP A 288 17.22 -9.21 16.47
C ASP A 288 16.04 -10.11 16.06
N GLU A 289 15.37 -10.71 17.03
CA GLU A 289 14.23 -11.63 16.83
C GLU A 289 14.54 -12.79 15.85
N PHE A 290 15.76 -13.33 15.91
CA PHE A 290 16.26 -14.34 14.96
C PHE A 290 15.40 -15.62 14.90
N GLN A 291 14.63 -15.92 15.94
CA GLN A 291 13.70 -17.06 15.95
C GLN A 291 12.53 -16.93 14.96
N ASP A 292 12.28 -15.75 14.39
CA ASP A 292 11.26 -15.52 13.37
C ASP A 292 11.82 -15.55 11.93
N THR A 293 13.07 -16.00 11.76
CA THR A 293 13.72 -16.11 10.44
C THR A 293 13.36 -17.41 9.71
N ASP A 294 13.49 -17.41 8.38
CA ASP A 294 13.24 -18.56 7.51
C ASP A 294 14.55 -19.14 6.91
N PRO A 295 14.52 -20.33 6.28
CA PRO A 295 15.71 -20.95 5.72
C PRO A 295 16.47 -20.10 4.68
N LEU A 296 15.78 -19.32 3.84
CA LEU A 296 16.43 -18.46 2.85
C LEU A 296 17.11 -17.27 3.52
N GLN A 297 16.47 -16.69 4.53
CA GLN A 297 17.06 -15.61 5.33
C GLN A 297 18.33 -16.07 6.06
N TRP A 298 18.31 -17.27 6.65
CA TRP A 298 19.51 -17.85 7.25
C TRP A 298 20.60 -18.09 6.21
N GLU A 299 20.26 -18.64 5.04
CA GLU A 299 21.24 -18.84 3.98
C GLU A 299 21.88 -17.52 3.52
N LEU A 300 21.08 -16.47 3.33
CA LEU A 300 21.57 -15.14 2.99
C LEU A 300 22.58 -14.64 4.03
N LEU A 301 22.23 -14.69 5.32
CA LEU A 301 23.10 -14.26 6.41
C LEU A 301 24.38 -15.11 6.51
N ARG A 302 24.26 -16.44 6.37
CA ARG A 302 25.39 -17.37 6.35
C ARG A 302 26.35 -17.03 5.22
N ARG A 303 25.84 -16.85 4.00
CA ARG A 303 26.67 -16.49 2.84
C ARG A 303 27.33 -15.12 2.99
N LEU A 304 26.61 -14.12 3.48
CA LEU A 304 27.16 -12.77 3.63
C LEU A 304 28.20 -12.70 4.75
N CYS A 305 27.93 -13.29 5.91
CA CYS A 305 28.72 -13.08 7.12
C CYS A 305 29.67 -14.23 7.48
N LEU A 306 29.28 -15.48 7.20
CA LEU A 306 29.97 -16.68 7.74
C LEU A 306 30.80 -17.46 6.71
N ASP A 307 30.48 -17.34 5.42
CA ASP A 307 31.21 -18.03 4.35
C ASP A 307 32.48 -17.25 3.95
N GLY A 308 33.60 -17.92 3.71
CA GLY A 308 34.85 -17.27 3.27
C GLY A 308 35.62 -16.51 4.37
N LYS A 309 36.70 -15.80 3.97
CA LYS A 309 37.57 -15.03 4.88
C LYS A 309 37.15 -13.55 4.86
N ASN A 310 37.14 -12.89 6.01
CA ASN A 310 36.80 -11.46 6.21
C ASN A 310 35.31 -11.08 6.07
N GLY A 311 34.38 -11.97 6.42
CA GLY A 311 32.96 -11.60 6.53
C GLY A 311 32.67 -10.64 7.72
N PRO A 312 31.56 -9.87 7.67
CA PRO A 312 31.09 -9.06 8.78
C PRO A 312 30.89 -9.89 10.06
N ARG A 313 31.09 -9.26 11.22
CA ARG A 313 30.76 -9.90 12.50
C ARG A 313 29.25 -10.04 12.64
N LEU A 314 28.77 -11.27 12.79
CA LEU A 314 27.36 -11.59 12.94
C LEU A 314 26.97 -11.75 14.42
N PHE A 315 25.97 -10.98 14.86
CA PHE A 315 25.33 -11.12 16.17
C PHE A 315 23.88 -11.54 15.96
N LEU A 316 23.51 -12.71 16.50
CA LEU A 316 22.15 -13.21 16.46
C LEU A 316 21.55 -13.14 17.86
N VAL A 317 20.41 -12.47 18.00
CA VAL A 317 19.65 -12.38 19.25
C VAL A 317 18.28 -12.99 19.00
N GLY A 318 17.85 -13.90 19.87
CA GLY A 318 16.53 -14.50 19.75
C GLY A 318 16.16 -15.43 20.90
N ASP A 319 14.86 -15.66 21.08
CA ASP A 319 14.30 -16.57 22.07
C ASP A 319 13.33 -17.56 21.38
N PRO A 320 13.66 -18.86 21.28
CA PRO A 320 12.81 -19.85 20.62
C PRO A 320 11.44 -19.99 21.31
N LYS A 321 11.32 -19.61 22.60
CA LYS A 321 10.04 -19.59 23.32
C LYS A 321 9.09 -18.49 22.81
N GLN A 322 9.59 -17.53 22.04
CA GLN A 322 8.85 -16.39 21.46
C GLN A 322 8.70 -16.48 19.94
N ALA A 323 8.94 -17.65 19.33
CA ALA A 323 8.69 -17.90 17.92
C ALA A 323 7.20 -18.12 17.67
N ILE A 324 6.52 -17.07 17.19
CA ILE A 324 5.05 -16.99 17.05
C ILE A 324 4.59 -16.48 15.67
N TYR A 325 5.51 -16.37 14.72
CA TYR A 325 5.22 -15.94 13.35
C TYR A 325 5.39 -17.08 12.33
N GLY A 326 5.01 -18.31 12.71
CA GLY A 326 5.10 -19.47 11.82
C GLY A 326 4.29 -19.28 10.53
N PHE A 327 3.15 -18.58 10.62
CA PHE A 327 2.32 -18.22 9.47
C PHE A 327 2.96 -17.21 8.50
N ARG A 328 4.06 -16.54 8.88
CA ARG A 328 4.85 -15.64 8.01
C ARG A 328 6.11 -16.32 7.45
N GLY A 329 6.28 -17.62 7.67
CA GLY A 329 7.44 -18.38 7.20
C GLY A 329 8.50 -18.66 8.26
N GLY A 330 8.50 -17.92 9.38
CA GLY A 330 9.47 -18.10 10.47
C GLY A 330 9.54 -19.55 10.94
N ASP A 331 10.75 -20.11 11.00
CA ASP A 331 10.98 -21.51 11.32
C ASP A 331 11.82 -21.67 12.59
N LEU A 332 11.21 -22.33 13.57
CA LEU A 332 11.94 -22.72 14.76
C LEU A 332 13.08 -23.71 14.44
N ARG A 333 12.93 -24.53 13.39
CA ARG A 333 13.99 -25.44 12.92
C ARG A 333 15.18 -24.68 12.36
N THR A 334 14.96 -23.59 11.63
CA THR A 334 16.04 -22.72 11.14
C THR A 334 16.83 -22.13 12.30
N TYR A 335 16.14 -21.69 13.36
CA TYR A 335 16.81 -21.22 14.58
C TYR A 335 17.73 -22.30 15.18
N PHE A 336 17.27 -23.56 15.26
CA PHE A 336 18.10 -24.66 15.78
C PHE A 336 19.22 -25.08 14.85
N ALA A 337 19.00 -25.13 13.54
CA ALA A 337 20.04 -25.40 12.56
C ALA A 337 21.17 -24.36 12.65
N ALA A 338 20.82 -23.07 12.75
CA ALA A 338 21.79 -22.00 12.97
C ALA A 338 22.49 -22.11 14.34
N ARG A 339 21.76 -22.49 15.40
CA ARG A 339 22.34 -22.74 16.73
C ARG A 339 23.36 -23.87 16.70
N GLU A 340 23.05 -24.98 16.04
CA GLU A 340 23.93 -26.14 15.88
C GLU A 340 25.18 -25.78 15.07
N GLU A 341 25.03 -25.06 13.95
CA GLU A 341 26.16 -24.60 13.14
C GLU A 341 27.09 -23.67 13.95
N LEU A 342 26.53 -22.72 14.70
CA LEU A 342 27.30 -21.83 15.55
C LEU A 342 27.97 -22.58 16.71
N HIS A 343 27.31 -23.60 17.26
CA HIS A 343 27.91 -24.46 18.28
C HIS A 343 29.11 -25.24 17.72
N MET A 344 29.00 -25.82 16.52
CA MET A 344 30.12 -26.47 15.83
C MET A 344 31.27 -25.50 15.51
N ARG A 345 30.96 -24.23 15.22
CA ARG A 345 32.01 -23.19 15.04
C ARG A 345 32.64 -22.77 16.37
N ALA A 346 31.89 -22.83 17.47
CA ALA A 346 32.38 -22.49 18.81
C ALA A 346 33.43 -23.48 19.33
N THR A 347 33.34 -24.77 18.96
CA THR A 347 34.37 -25.78 19.28
C THR A 347 35.71 -25.46 18.64
N ASN A 348 35.70 -24.73 17.51
CA ASN A 348 36.89 -24.25 16.80
C ASN A 348 37.28 -22.80 17.15
N ASN A 349 36.77 -22.23 18.24
CA ASN A 349 36.96 -20.82 18.66
C ASN A 349 36.50 -19.77 17.61
N GLN A 350 35.60 -20.12 16.70
CA GLN A 350 35.10 -19.22 15.66
C GLN A 350 33.75 -18.57 15.99
N ALA A 351 33.09 -19.01 17.06
CA ALA A 351 31.82 -18.46 17.55
C ALA A 351 31.76 -18.49 19.07
N GLN A 352 30.84 -17.69 19.63
CA GLN A 352 30.56 -17.64 21.06
C GLN A 352 29.05 -17.62 21.29
N GLY A 353 28.59 -18.28 22.37
CA GLY A 353 27.18 -18.32 22.76
C GLY A 353 27.01 -18.04 24.25
N SER A 354 25.98 -17.26 24.60
CA SER A 354 25.66 -16.92 25.99
C SER A 354 24.14 -16.78 26.16
N GLY A 355 23.59 -17.40 27.21
CA GLY A 355 22.18 -17.24 27.57
C GLY A 355 21.96 -16.13 28.61
N LEU A 356 20.96 -15.28 28.39
CA LEU A 356 20.53 -14.23 29.33
C LEU A 356 19.45 -14.78 30.28
N ARG A 357 19.76 -14.89 31.58
CA ARG A 357 18.83 -15.42 32.61
C ARG A 357 18.10 -14.35 33.41
N GLU A 358 18.69 -13.15 33.47
CA GLU A 358 18.21 -12.06 34.29
C GLU A 358 17.06 -11.30 33.62
N ASN A 359 15.91 -11.27 34.30
CA ASN A 359 14.76 -10.47 33.88
C ASN A 359 14.76 -9.12 34.61
N TRP A 360 14.82 -8.05 33.82
CA TRP A 360 14.82 -6.65 34.27
C TRP A 360 13.47 -5.94 34.11
N ARG A 361 12.45 -6.66 33.63
CA ARG A 361 11.15 -6.11 33.21
C ARG A 361 10.07 -6.30 34.27
N SER A 362 9.98 -7.48 34.85
CA SER A 362 8.86 -7.91 35.69
C SER A 362 9.25 -7.99 37.16
N SER A 363 8.26 -7.86 38.05
CA SER A 363 8.48 -7.96 39.50
C SER A 363 8.95 -9.38 39.90
N PRO A 364 9.72 -9.53 40.99
CA PRO A 364 10.22 -10.83 41.44
C PRO A 364 9.10 -11.85 41.64
N SER A 365 8.03 -11.47 42.34
CA SER A 365 6.90 -12.37 42.63
C SER A 365 6.16 -12.85 41.38
N LEU A 366 6.07 -12.00 40.34
CA LEU A 366 5.48 -12.38 39.06
C LEU A 366 6.41 -13.32 38.29
N ILE A 367 7.72 -13.10 38.32
CA ILE A 367 8.71 -14.01 37.72
C ILE A 367 8.59 -15.40 38.35
N ASP A 368 8.51 -15.49 39.68
CA ASP A 368 8.36 -16.76 40.39
C ASP A 368 7.04 -17.47 40.03
N ALA A 369 5.94 -16.73 39.93
CA ALA A 369 4.64 -17.29 39.53
C ALA A 369 4.67 -17.83 38.09
N LEU A 370 5.29 -17.09 37.17
CA LEU A 370 5.45 -17.52 35.78
C LEU A 370 6.38 -18.73 35.65
N ASN A 371 7.52 -18.73 36.36
CA ASN A 371 8.43 -19.88 36.41
C ASN A 371 7.70 -21.13 36.92
N ALA A 372 6.90 -21.01 37.98
CA ALA A 372 6.09 -22.12 38.51
C ALA A 372 5.08 -22.64 37.48
N THR A 373 4.46 -21.74 36.71
CA THR A 373 3.50 -22.09 35.65
C THR A 373 4.18 -22.82 34.48
N PHE A 374 5.30 -22.29 33.99
CA PHE A 374 5.99 -22.82 32.80
C PHE A 374 6.84 -24.07 33.08
N SER A 375 7.12 -24.37 34.35
CA SER A 375 7.78 -25.62 34.77
C SER A 375 6.87 -26.85 34.62
N HIS A 376 5.58 -26.64 34.36
CA HIS A 376 4.64 -27.75 34.15
C HIS A 376 4.97 -28.52 32.85
N PRO A 377 5.04 -29.88 32.87
CA PRO A 377 5.44 -30.68 31.71
C PRO A 377 4.57 -30.52 30.45
N SER A 378 3.33 -30.07 30.62
CA SER A 378 2.42 -29.81 29.49
C SER A 378 2.74 -28.53 28.71
N TRP A 379 3.62 -27.64 29.22
CA TRP A 379 3.90 -26.36 28.57
C TRP A 379 5.02 -26.48 27.52
N PHE A 380 6.27 -26.67 27.93
CA PHE A 380 7.39 -26.93 27.03
C PHE A 380 7.81 -28.41 27.10
N GLY A 381 7.94 -29.06 25.95
CA GLY A 381 8.37 -30.47 25.86
C GLY A 381 9.90 -30.62 26.00
N LEU A 382 10.34 -31.83 26.35
CA LEU A 382 11.74 -32.27 26.27
C LEU A 382 12.18 -32.31 24.80
N ALA A 383 12.69 -31.20 24.27
CA ALA A 383 13.52 -31.25 23.09
C ALA A 383 14.58 -30.17 23.21
N GLU A 384 15.82 -30.59 22.91
CA GLU A 384 17.00 -29.78 22.63
C GLU A 384 17.94 -29.48 23.79
N ILE A 385 18.73 -30.51 24.05
CA ILE A 385 19.95 -30.42 24.81
C ILE A 385 21.08 -30.10 23.82
N ALA A 386 21.74 -28.97 23.99
CA ALA A 386 23.10 -28.78 23.47
C ALA A 386 24.07 -28.94 24.66
N GLU A 387 25.13 -29.71 24.47
CA GLU A 387 26.18 -29.87 25.48
C GLU A 387 26.92 -28.53 25.71
N GLU A 388 27.35 -28.27 26.95
CA GLU A 388 28.15 -27.11 27.27
C GLU A 388 29.56 -27.24 26.67
N SER A 389 30.08 -26.18 26.06
CA SER A 389 31.48 -26.10 25.63
C SER A 389 32.14 -24.82 26.20
N ALA A 390 33.47 -24.75 26.19
CA ALA A 390 34.21 -23.65 26.83
C ALA A 390 33.79 -22.24 26.35
N ASN A 391 33.38 -22.12 25.08
CA ASN A 391 32.94 -20.87 24.44
C ASN A 391 31.42 -20.77 24.25
N TRP A 392 30.67 -21.78 24.69
CA TRP A 392 29.24 -21.88 24.49
C TRP A 392 28.56 -22.24 25.81
N LYS A 393 28.22 -21.21 26.59
CA LYS A 393 27.60 -21.35 27.91
C LYS A 393 26.09 -21.13 27.78
N LEU A 394 25.38 -22.19 27.45
CA LEU A 394 23.92 -22.20 27.54
C LEU A 394 23.48 -22.61 28.94
N PRO A 395 22.38 -22.05 29.46
CA PRO A 395 21.82 -22.53 30.70
C PRO A 395 21.24 -23.95 30.56
N GLY A 396 21.92 -24.97 31.09
CA GLY A 396 21.32 -26.21 31.64
C GLY A 396 20.41 -27.10 30.78
N THR A 397 20.42 -28.39 31.08
CA THR A 397 19.68 -29.48 30.39
C THR A 397 18.21 -29.63 30.81
N SER A 398 17.58 -28.58 31.36
CA SER A 398 16.23 -28.64 31.93
C SER A 398 15.14 -28.13 30.98
N ASN A 399 13.95 -28.75 31.01
CA ASN A 399 12.75 -28.39 30.21
C ASN A 399 12.33 -26.91 30.29
N HIS A 400 12.77 -26.22 31.34
CA HIS A 400 12.54 -24.81 31.56
C HIS A 400 13.72 -24.24 32.33
N ILE A 401 14.40 -23.24 31.76
CA ILE A 401 15.42 -22.46 32.46
C ILE A 401 14.68 -21.31 33.16
N PRO A 402 14.60 -21.30 34.50
CA PRO A 402 13.89 -20.24 35.20
C PRO A 402 14.58 -18.90 35.02
N PHE A 403 13.78 -17.86 34.81
CA PHE A 403 14.28 -16.50 34.86
C PHE A 403 14.58 -16.12 36.31
N THR A 404 15.67 -15.41 36.53
CA THR A 404 16.00 -14.83 37.83
C THR A 404 15.74 -13.33 37.79
N PHE A 405 15.25 -12.77 38.89
CA PHE A 405 15.16 -11.32 39.01
C PHE A 405 16.56 -10.71 39.01
N ALA A 406 16.74 -9.61 38.29
CA ALA A 406 18.00 -8.90 38.25
C ALA A 406 18.05 -7.86 39.39
N GLU A 407 18.90 -8.08 40.40
CA GLU A 407 19.07 -7.11 41.48
C GLU A 407 19.84 -5.89 40.99
N SER A 408 19.24 -4.69 41.11
CA SER A 408 19.98 -3.44 40.98
C SER A 408 20.44 -2.95 42.35
N PRO A 409 21.72 -2.54 42.55
CA PRO A 409 22.22 -2.06 43.83
C PRO A 409 21.45 -0.86 44.41
N SER A 410 20.70 -0.13 43.58
CA SER A 410 19.94 1.07 43.93
C SER A 410 18.44 0.85 44.16
N SER A 411 17.91 -0.37 43.97
CA SER A 411 16.45 -0.64 44.02
C SER A 411 16.00 -1.36 45.30
N ARG A 412 16.57 -1.01 46.46
CA ARG A 412 16.04 -1.40 47.79
C ARG A 412 14.83 -0.54 48.23
N SER A 413 14.03 -0.04 47.29
CA SER A 413 12.75 0.56 47.62
C SER A 413 11.77 -0.57 47.95
N LYS A 414 11.30 -0.57 49.20
CA LYS A 414 10.29 -1.45 49.78
C LYS A 414 9.03 -1.54 48.89
N GLU A 415 9.00 -2.41 47.88
CA GLU A 415 7.74 -2.86 47.29
C GLU A 415 6.99 -3.59 48.40
N LYS A 416 5.86 -3.03 48.86
CA LYS A 416 4.97 -3.70 49.81
C LYS A 416 4.52 -5.00 49.17
N GLN A 417 5.03 -6.10 49.70
CA GLN A 417 4.80 -7.51 49.37
C GLN A 417 3.34 -7.99 49.55
N THR A 418 2.34 -7.10 49.48
CA THR A 418 0.98 -7.39 49.96
C THR A 418 -0.02 -7.78 48.86
N GLU A 419 0.38 -7.78 47.59
CA GLU A 419 -0.57 -7.98 46.49
C GLU A 419 -0.17 -9.14 45.57
N THR A 420 -1.06 -10.12 45.42
CA THR A 420 -0.82 -11.36 44.66
C THR A 420 -0.58 -11.07 43.18
N PRO A 421 0.52 -11.57 42.56
CA PRO A 421 0.90 -11.20 41.19
C PRO A 421 0.01 -11.81 40.11
N VAL A 422 -0.57 -12.99 40.36
CA VAL A 422 -1.48 -13.67 39.43
C VAL A 422 -2.85 -13.87 40.05
N VAL A 423 -3.88 -13.36 39.39
CA VAL A 423 -5.29 -13.54 39.78
C VAL A 423 -5.97 -14.45 38.77
N LEU A 424 -6.45 -15.59 39.27
CA LEU A 424 -7.16 -16.60 38.52
C LEU A 424 -8.64 -16.51 38.85
N ARG A 425 -9.50 -16.28 37.86
CA ARG A 425 -10.95 -16.23 38.06
C ARG A 425 -11.59 -17.54 37.58
N ASP A 426 -12.32 -18.21 38.46
CA ASP A 426 -12.91 -19.52 38.16
C ASP A 426 -14.21 -19.37 37.34
N PHE A 427 -14.20 -19.90 36.11
CA PHE A 427 -15.38 -20.01 35.24
C PHE A 427 -15.71 -21.48 34.90
N THR A 428 -15.22 -22.44 35.69
CA THR A 428 -15.42 -23.88 35.44
C THR A 428 -16.87 -24.34 35.54
N GLY A 429 -17.74 -23.57 36.22
CA GLY A 429 -19.17 -23.85 36.35
C GLY A 429 -19.99 -23.67 35.07
N PHE A 430 -19.47 -23.00 34.04
CA PHE A 430 -20.22 -22.71 32.82
C PHE A 430 -20.31 -23.93 31.87
N SER A 431 -21.46 -24.09 31.22
CA SER A 431 -21.69 -25.18 30.26
C SER A 431 -21.59 -24.77 28.80
N ARG A 432 -21.77 -23.48 28.48
CA ARG A 432 -21.69 -22.95 27.11
C ARG A 432 -20.57 -21.91 26.97
N LYS A 433 -19.81 -22.00 25.87
CA LYS A 433 -18.69 -21.10 25.56
C LYS A 433 -19.10 -19.63 25.38
N SER A 434 -20.19 -19.39 24.65
CA SER A 434 -20.69 -18.04 24.37
C SER A 434 -21.17 -17.31 25.63
N GLU A 435 -21.64 -18.06 26.62
CA GLU A 435 -22.03 -17.55 27.93
C GLU A 435 -20.79 -17.19 28.75
N ALA A 436 -19.84 -18.11 28.87
CA ALA A 436 -18.56 -17.87 29.54
C ALA A 436 -17.83 -16.63 28.98
N GLN A 437 -17.81 -16.44 27.66
CA GLN A 437 -17.17 -15.29 27.03
C GLN A 437 -17.80 -13.94 27.43
N LYS A 438 -19.14 -13.83 27.41
CA LYS A 438 -19.84 -12.61 27.82
C LYS A 438 -19.56 -12.27 29.29
N ILE A 439 -19.50 -13.30 30.11
CA ILE A 439 -19.23 -13.19 31.53
C ILE A 439 -17.77 -12.79 31.79
N VAL A 440 -16.81 -13.33 31.06
CA VAL A 440 -15.39 -12.91 31.10
C VAL A 440 -15.26 -11.42 30.76
N HIS A 441 -15.93 -10.93 29.71
CA HIS A 441 -15.90 -9.49 29.37
C HIS A 441 -16.46 -8.62 30.50
N THR A 442 -17.52 -9.10 31.15
CA THR A 442 -18.17 -8.42 32.27
C THR A 442 -17.27 -8.38 33.51
N TRP A 443 -16.60 -9.49 33.81
CA TRP A 443 -15.60 -9.58 34.89
C TRP A 443 -14.40 -8.67 34.64
N ILE A 444 -13.84 -8.66 33.42
CA ILE A 444 -12.71 -7.77 33.07
C ILE A 444 -13.10 -6.30 33.29
N ALA A 445 -14.31 -5.91 32.88
CA ALA A 445 -14.82 -4.56 33.14
C ALA A 445 -14.94 -4.26 34.65
N ALA A 446 -15.35 -5.24 35.46
CA ALA A 446 -15.49 -5.10 36.91
C ALA A 446 -14.14 -4.87 37.58
N GLU A 447 -13.17 -5.70 37.22
CA GLU A 447 -11.86 -5.70 37.82
C GLU A 447 -11.09 -4.42 37.45
N ILE A 448 -11.21 -3.96 36.20
CA ILE A 448 -10.64 -2.67 35.79
C ILE A 448 -11.23 -1.52 36.61
N ARG A 449 -12.55 -1.52 36.87
CA ARG A 449 -13.17 -0.49 37.73
C ARG A 449 -12.68 -0.59 39.18
N SER A 450 -12.55 -1.80 39.72
CA SER A 450 -12.04 -2.04 41.07
C SER A 450 -10.61 -1.49 41.21
N LEU A 451 -9.74 -1.78 40.24
CA LEU A 451 -8.36 -1.26 40.20
C LEU A 451 -8.30 0.27 40.16
N MET A 452 -9.25 0.91 39.46
CA MET A 452 -9.33 2.37 39.39
C MET A 452 -9.87 2.99 40.69
N GLN A 453 -10.83 2.35 41.35
CA GLN A 453 -11.41 2.83 42.61
C GLN A 453 -10.48 2.65 43.81
N ALA A 454 -9.66 1.59 43.81
CA ALA A 454 -8.76 1.27 44.90
C ALA A 454 -7.56 2.22 45.04
N SER A 455 -7.42 3.24 44.15
CA SER A 455 -6.23 4.12 44.06
C SER A 455 -4.92 3.34 44.18
N SER A 456 -4.86 2.16 43.56
CA SER A 456 -3.72 1.26 43.69
C SER A 456 -2.46 1.86 43.06
N SER A 457 -1.31 1.72 43.72
CA SER A 457 0.00 2.11 43.17
C SER A 457 0.43 1.24 41.97
N LEU A 458 -0.39 0.26 41.57
CA LEU A 458 -0.14 -0.65 40.46
C LEU A 458 -0.34 -0.01 39.09
N VAL A 459 -1.14 1.06 38.99
CA VAL A 459 -1.44 1.67 37.69
C VAL A 459 -1.53 3.20 37.80
N GLU A 460 -0.62 3.91 37.12
CA GLU A 460 -0.69 5.37 36.89
C GLU A 460 -1.77 5.72 35.84
N GLY A 461 -3.01 5.21 36.03
CA GLY A 461 -4.15 5.43 35.15
C GLY A 461 -4.36 4.40 34.02
N LEU A 462 -5.45 4.54 33.26
CA LEU A 462 -5.92 3.51 32.31
C LEU A 462 -4.92 3.09 31.22
N GLY A 463 -3.91 3.92 30.92
CA GLY A 463 -2.87 3.62 29.94
C GLY A 463 -1.95 2.45 30.32
N GLY A 464 -1.86 2.12 31.62
CA GLY A 464 -1.05 0.99 32.12
C GLY A 464 -1.73 -0.39 32.02
N ILE A 465 -2.96 -0.45 31.50
CA ILE A 465 -3.73 -1.70 31.39
C ILE A 465 -3.82 -2.14 29.93
N ALA A 466 -3.47 -3.40 29.66
CA ALA A 466 -3.71 -4.04 28.38
C ALA A 466 -4.56 -5.31 28.51
N ILE A 467 -5.40 -5.55 27.49
CA ILE A 467 -6.22 -6.75 27.39
C ILE A 467 -5.84 -7.49 26.11
N LEU A 468 -5.41 -8.74 26.25
CA LEU A 468 -4.95 -9.57 25.15
C LEU A 468 -6.05 -10.54 24.70
N THR A 469 -6.40 -10.46 23.41
CA THR A 469 -7.30 -11.42 22.74
C THR A 469 -6.53 -12.27 21.74
N ARG A 470 -7.14 -13.32 21.19
CA ARG A 470 -6.51 -14.10 20.12
C ARG A 470 -6.83 -13.51 18.75
N THR A 471 -8.04 -13.00 18.58
CA THR A 471 -8.54 -12.54 17.28
C THR A 471 -9.10 -11.11 17.32
N ASN A 472 -9.10 -10.43 16.17
CA ASN A 472 -9.69 -9.09 16.02
C ASN A 472 -11.20 -9.05 16.30
N PRO A 473 -12.02 -10.05 15.89
CA PRO A 473 -13.44 -10.10 16.27
C PRO A 473 -13.67 -10.16 17.78
N GLU A 474 -12.83 -10.90 18.53
CA GLU A 474 -12.90 -10.90 20.00
C GLU A 474 -12.59 -9.51 20.58
N ALA A 475 -11.55 -8.85 20.07
CA ALA A 475 -11.18 -7.50 20.50
C ALA A 475 -12.33 -6.51 20.28
N ALA A 476 -13.02 -6.57 19.13
CA ALA A 476 -14.17 -5.74 18.83
C ALA A 476 -15.39 -6.03 19.74
N ALA A 477 -15.65 -7.31 20.05
CA ALA A 477 -16.72 -7.70 20.97
C ALA A 477 -16.45 -7.25 22.41
N LEU A 478 -15.18 -7.31 22.84
CA LEU A 478 -14.74 -6.83 24.15
C LEU A 478 -14.83 -5.30 24.23
N GLU A 479 -14.38 -4.57 23.22
CA GLU A 479 -14.48 -3.11 23.15
C GLU A 479 -15.93 -2.65 23.34
N LYS A 480 -16.88 -3.27 22.64
CA LYS A 480 -18.32 -2.97 22.80
C LYS A 480 -18.80 -3.18 24.25
N SER A 481 -18.26 -4.19 24.93
CA SER A 481 -18.60 -4.51 26.31
C SER A 481 -18.00 -3.48 27.30
N LEU A 482 -16.75 -3.07 27.10
CA LEU A 482 -16.08 -2.04 27.91
C LEU A 482 -16.69 -0.66 27.71
N ARG A 483 -17.04 -0.29 26.47
CA ARG A 483 -17.74 0.97 26.16
C ARG A 483 -19.11 1.03 26.85
N ARG A 484 -19.86 -0.07 26.88
CA ARG A 484 -21.12 -0.17 27.65
C ARG A 484 -20.90 -0.03 29.16
N ALA A 485 -19.75 -0.48 29.65
CA ALA A 485 -19.32 -0.26 31.03
C ALA A 485 -18.67 1.12 31.25
N GLY A 486 -18.69 2.03 30.28
CA GLY A 486 -18.13 3.38 30.42
C GLY A 486 -16.61 3.43 30.61
N ILE A 487 -15.88 2.38 30.20
CA ILE A 487 -14.41 2.32 30.29
C ILE A 487 -13.81 2.79 28.96
N PRO A 488 -13.02 3.89 28.95
CA PRO A 488 -12.28 4.33 27.77
C PRO A 488 -11.28 3.27 27.31
N CYS A 489 -11.43 2.81 26.07
CA CYS A 489 -10.56 1.80 25.48
C CYS A 489 -10.19 2.14 24.03
N ARG A 490 -9.09 1.54 23.56
CA ARG A 490 -8.61 1.59 22.18
C ARG A 490 -8.22 0.20 21.71
N ILE A 491 -8.48 -0.13 20.44
CA ILE A 491 -7.97 -1.37 19.84
C ILE A 491 -6.73 -1.04 19.03
N ARG A 492 -5.59 -1.66 19.37
CA ARG A 492 -4.41 -1.68 18.53
C ARG A 492 -4.59 -2.80 17.49
N ARG A 493 -4.70 -2.43 16.21
CA ARG A 493 -4.89 -3.38 15.09
C ARG A 493 -3.69 -3.30 14.14
N ARG A 494 -3.44 -4.40 13.45
CA ARG A 494 -2.74 -4.38 12.15
C ARG A 494 -3.76 -3.99 11.09
N GLY A 495 -3.42 -3.01 10.27
CA GLY A 495 -4.30 -2.43 9.25
C GLY A 495 -4.17 -0.91 9.25
N GLY A 496 -3.98 -0.36 8.06
CA GLY A 496 -3.77 1.06 7.83
C GLY A 496 -5.01 1.90 8.13
N VAL A 497 -4.86 3.21 8.06
CA VAL A 497 -6.03 4.11 8.09
C VAL A 497 -6.97 3.79 6.90
N PHE A 498 -6.40 3.24 5.82
CA PHE A 498 -7.07 2.79 4.60
C PHE A 498 -7.94 1.52 4.73
N ASP A 499 -7.86 0.78 5.84
CA ASP A 499 -8.75 -0.38 6.11
C ASP A 499 -10.04 0.01 6.84
N SER A 500 -10.23 1.30 7.10
CA SER A 500 -11.40 1.81 7.80
C SER A 500 -12.64 1.90 6.92
N ILE A 501 -13.82 1.91 7.55
CA ILE A 501 -15.10 2.15 6.85
C ILE A 501 -15.08 3.53 6.18
N GLN A 502 -14.42 4.51 6.81
CA GLN A 502 -14.25 5.86 6.26
C GLN A 502 -13.41 5.83 4.97
N ALA A 503 -12.39 4.98 4.92
CA ALA A 503 -11.58 4.79 3.72
C ALA A 503 -12.41 4.17 2.58
N ASP A 504 -13.22 3.15 2.85
CA ASP A 504 -14.12 2.57 1.84
C ASP A 504 -15.11 3.61 1.27
N GLN A 505 -15.61 4.51 2.12
CA GLN A 505 -16.51 5.60 1.71
C GLN A 505 -15.80 6.63 0.84
N ILE A 506 -14.56 7.02 1.17
CA ILE A 506 -13.75 7.93 0.35
C ILE A 506 -13.37 7.28 -0.98
N ARG A 507 -12.98 5.99 -0.98
CA ARG A 507 -12.66 5.24 -2.19
C ARG A 507 -13.85 5.22 -3.15
N LEU A 508 -15.03 4.88 -2.64
CA LEU A 508 -16.26 4.89 -3.42
C LEU A 508 -16.60 6.30 -3.92
N LEU A 509 -16.39 7.35 -3.11
CA LEU A 509 -16.57 8.72 -3.57
C LEU A 509 -15.63 9.07 -4.72
N LEU A 510 -14.34 8.74 -4.64
CA LEU A 510 -13.37 8.99 -5.69
C LEU A 510 -13.72 8.25 -6.98
N GLU A 511 -14.13 6.98 -6.88
CA GLU A 511 -14.61 6.15 -8.00
C GLU A 511 -15.83 6.78 -8.68
N LEU A 512 -16.81 7.25 -7.90
CA LEU A 512 -18.01 7.90 -8.43
C LEU A 512 -17.75 9.29 -9.02
N LEU A 513 -16.70 9.98 -8.57
CA LEU A 513 -16.32 11.29 -9.11
C LEU A 513 -15.78 11.21 -10.54
N GLU A 514 -15.21 10.08 -10.96
CA GLU A 514 -14.79 9.87 -12.35
C GLU A 514 -15.98 9.92 -13.32
N THR A 515 -17.10 9.35 -12.89
CA THR A 515 -18.34 9.26 -13.68
C THR A 515 -19.41 10.24 -13.20
N ALA A 516 -19.03 11.33 -12.50
CA ALA A 516 -19.96 12.28 -11.91
C ALA A 516 -20.84 13.05 -12.92
N ARG A 517 -20.70 12.83 -14.23
CA ARG A 517 -21.64 13.28 -15.26
C ARG A 517 -22.85 12.35 -15.42
N ASP A 518 -22.74 11.09 -14.99
CA ASP A 518 -23.83 10.11 -15.00
C ASP A 518 -24.78 10.37 -13.81
N PRO A 519 -26.10 10.56 -14.07
CA PRO A 519 -27.12 10.67 -13.04
C PRO A 519 -27.10 9.54 -12.00
N ARG A 520 -26.69 8.32 -12.39
CA ARG A 520 -26.58 7.18 -11.46
C ARG A 520 -25.49 7.39 -10.43
N SER A 521 -24.31 7.83 -10.85
CA SER A 521 -23.18 8.10 -9.95
C SER A 521 -23.50 9.25 -9.01
N GLN A 522 -24.13 10.31 -9.51
CA GLN A 522 -24.60 11.43 -8.69
C GLN A 522 -25.62 10.97 -7.63
N THR A 523 -26.55 10.10 -8.00
CA THR A 523 -27.53 9.51 -7.07
C THR A 523 -26.83 8.68 -5.99
N GLN A 524 -25.82 7.89 -6.35
CA GLN A 524 -25.05 7.10 -5.38
C GLN A 524 -24.25 7.99 -4.42
N ILE A 525 -23.63 9.08 -4.89
CA ILE A 525 -22.93 10.06 -4.05
C ILE A 525 -23.87 10.65 -2.98
N LEU A 526 -25.13 10.90 -3.32
CA LEU A 526 -26.14 11.40 -2.35
C LEU A 526 -26.47 10.41 -1.22
N THR A 527 -26.20 9.11 -1.43
CA THR A 527 -26.40 8.08 -0.40
C THR A 527 -25.25 8.00 0.60
N LEU A 528 -24.08 8.56 0.28
CA LEU A 528 -22.90 8.56 1.13
C LEU A 528 -23.11 9.45 2.37
N PRO A 529 -22.46 9.11 3.51
CA PRO A 529 -22.68 9.81 4.78
C PRO A 529 -22.20 11.27 4.79
N PHE A 530 -21.35 11.65 3.84
CA PHE A 530 -20.82 13.02 3.70
C PHE A 530 -21.92 14.07 3.51
N LEU A 531 -22.92 13.77 2.67
CA LEU A 531 -23.99 14.70 2.29
C LEU A 531 -25.31 14.46 3.02
N ARG A 532 -25.41 13.41 3.85
CA ARG A 532 -26.69 13.01 4.44
C ARG A 532 -27.25 14.05 5.42
N ARG A 533 -28.07 14.96 4.89
CA ARG A 533 -29.31 15.39 5.54
C ARG A 533 -30.29 14.21 5.45
N GLU A 534 -31.05 13.93 6.51
CA GLU A 534 -32.23 13.09 6.34
C GLU A 534 -33.06 13.74 5.24
N TRP A 535 -33.27 13.05 4.12
CA TRP A 535 -34.09 13.53 3.00
C TRP A 535 -35.53 13.06 3.24
N PRO A 536 -36.36 13.80 3.99
CA PRO A 536 -37.59 13.26 4.55
C PRO A 536 -38.65 13.02 3.45
N ARG A 537 -38.40 13.49 2.23
CA ARG A 537 -39.29 13.43 1.05
C ARG A 537 -38.66 12.75 -0.18
N GLY A 538 -37.58 11.97 -0.01
CA GLY A 538 -36.88 11.30 -1.12
C GLY A 538 -35.69 12.08 -1.67
N ILE A 539 -34.96 11.46 -2.60
CA ILE A 539 -33.76 12.04 -3.24
C ILE A 539 -34.18 13.28 -4.06
N PRO A 540 -33.52 14.44 -3.92
CA PRO A 540 -33.83 15.63 -4.72
C PRO A 540 -33.76 15.33 -6.23
N GLU A 541 -34.70 15.87 -7.01
CA GLU A 541 -34.65 15.79 -8.49
C GLU A 541 -33.45 16.57 -9.07
N GLU A 542 -32.99 17.61 -8.37
CA GLU A 542 -31.82 18.40 -8.76
C GLU A 542 -30.55 17.93 -8.05
N ILE A 543 -29.51 17.65 -8.83
CA ILE A 543 -28.18 17.30 -8.32
C ILE A 543 -27.56 18.52 -7.63
N PRO A 544 -27.13 18.42 -6.36
CA PRO A 544 -26.50 19.54 -5.66
C PRO A 544 -25.27 20.05 -6.38
N ASP A 545 -25.13 21.38 -6.48
CA ASP A 545 -23.93 22.05 -7.02
C ASP A 545 -22.64 21.59 -6.35
N THR A 546 -22.71 21.13 -5.09
CA THR A 546 -21.60 20.52 -4.37
C THR A 546 -20.99 19.33 -5.12
N ILE A 547 -21.79 18.43 -5.69
CA ILE A 547 -21.26 17.25 -6.40
C ILE A 547 -20.53 17.69 -7.67
N ARG A 548 -21.10 18.66 -8.41
CA ARG A 548 -20.45 19.26 -9.58
C ARG A 548 -19.13 19.95 -9.20
N ARG A 549 -19.11 20.67 -8.09
CA ARG A 549 -17.91 21.33 -7.56
C ARG A 549 -16.85 20.32 -7.14
N TRP A 550 -17.21 19.26 -6.44
CA TRP A 550 -16.30 18.18 -6.06
C TRP A 550 -15.68 17.50 -7.27
N ALA A 551 -16.48 17.21 -8.30
CA ALA A 551 -15.98 16.65 -9.55
C ALA A 551 -14.99 17.61 -10.24
N ALA A 552 -15.30 18.91 -10.29
CA ALA A 552 -14.41 19.91 -10.88
C ALA A 552 -13.10 20.07 -10.09
N LEU A 553 -13.15 20.07 -8.75
CA LEU A 553 -11.96 20.15 -7.90
C LEU A 553 -11.07 18.92 -8.05
N ALA A 554 -11.68 17.72 -8.06
CA ALA A 554 -10.98 16.46 -8.21
C ALA A 554 -10.33 16.33 -9.60
N GLN A 555 -11.02 16.75 -10.67
CA GLN A 555 -10.48 16.79 -12.03
C GLN A 555 -9.34 17.80 -12.20
N ALA A 556 -9.35 18.88 -11.42
CA ALA A 556 -8.29 19.89 -11.41
C ALA A 556 -7.13 19.54 -10.47
N GLY A 557 -7.15 18.37 -9.80
CA GLY A 557 -6.14 17.97 -8.83
C GLY A 557 -6.08 18.84 -7.55
N ARG A 558 -7.13 19.62 -7.26
CA ARG A 558 -7.19 20.54 -6.12
C ARG A 558 -7.64 19.81 -4.85
N TRP A 559 -6.87 18.81 -4.45
CA TRP A 559 -7.21 17.86 -3.38
C TRP A 559 -7.42 18.51 -2.02
N THR A 560 -6.60 19.52 -1.66
CA THR A 560 -6.75 20.25 -0.40
C THR A 560 -8.14 20.87 -0.27
N GLU A 561 -8.62 21.52 -1.33
CA GLU A 561 -9.90 22.21 -1.33
C GLU A 561 -11.07 21.24 -1.44
N PHE A 562 -10.88 20.14 -2.18
CA PHE A 562 -11.83 19.05 -2.25
C PHE A 562 -12.07 18.46 -0.85
N PHE A 563 -11.01 18.07 -0.14
CA PHE A 563 -11.13 17.51 1.21
C PHE A 563 -11.61 18.54 2.23
N GLN A 564 -11.20 19.81 2.11
CA GLN A 564 -11.73 20.86 2.98
C GLN A 564 -13.24 21.04 2.81
N SER A 565 -13.74 21.07 1.56
CA SER A 565 -15.17 21.14 1.24
C SER A 565 -15.91 19.90 1.76
N LEU A 566 -15.38 18.70 1.51
CA LEU A 566 -15.94 17.42 1.96
C LEU A 566 -16.12 17.35 3.48
N LEU A 567 -15.13 17.85 4.23
CA LEU A 567 -15.06 17.71 5.67
C LEU A 567 -15.84 18.78 6.44
N TYR A 568 -15.78 20.04 5.99
CA TYR A 568 -16.22 21.20 6.77
C TYR A 568 -17.49 21.85 6.22
N GLU A 569 -17.64 22.05 4.90
CA GLU A 569 -18.74 22.87 4.33
C GLU A 569 -20.13 22.29 4.63
N HIS A 570 -20.26 20.97 4.72
CA HIS A 570 -21.53 20.31 5.04
C HIS A 570 -21.64 19.88 6.49
N GLY A 571 -20.69 20.25 7.37
CA GLY A 571 -20.71 19.91 8.80
C GLY A 571 -20.60 18.41 9.12
N TYR A 572 -20.01 17.61 8.22
CA TYR A 572 -19.88 16.16 8.40
C TYR A 572 -19.04 15.82 9.64
N ILE A 573 -17.91 16.51 9.84
CA ILE A 573 -17.06 16.33 11.04
C ILE A 573 -17.87 16.56 12.33
N HIS A 574 -18.67 17.62 12.39
CA HIS A 574 -19.47 17.93 13.58
C HIS A 574 -20.53 16.86 13.86
N ARG A 575 -21.22 16.36 12.82
CA ARG A 575 -22.19 15.26 12.98
C ARG A 575 -21.51 13.98 13.46
N LEU A 576 -20.38 13.61 12.85
CA LEU A 576 -19.63 12.41 13.20
C LEU A 576 -19.10 12.47 14.63
N ALA A 577 -18.60 13.64 15.05
CA ALA A 577 -18.16 13.88 16.43
C ALA A 577 -19.30 13.70 17.44
N ALA A 578 -20.49 14.25 17.15
CA ALA A 578 -21.66 14.14 18.01
C ALA A 578 -22.17 12.70 18.15
N GLN A 579 -22.12 11.91 17.07
CA GLN A 579 -22.60 10.52 17.06
C GLN A 579 -21.65 9.55 17.77
N THR A 580 -20.33 9.79 17.70
CA THR A 580 -19.33 8.77 18.07
C THR A 580 -18.82 8.86 19.51
N ARG A 581 -19.11 9.95 20.25
CA ARG A 581 -18.68 10.20 21.66
C ARG A 581 -17.20 9.86 21.97
N GLY A 582 -16.32 9.76 20.96
CA GLY A 582 -15.00 9.12 21.12
C GLY A 582 -13.91 9.49 20.12
N GLY A 583 -14.18 10.40 19.16
CA GLY A 583 -13.17 11.08 18.33
C GLY A 583 -12.40 10.25 17.29
N SER A 584 -12.34 8.92 17.43
CA SER A 584 -11.45 8.09 16.59
C SER A 584 -11.82 8.13 15.11
N GLU A 585 -13.12 8.13 14.77
CA GLU A 585 -13.59 8.16 13.38
C GLU A 585 -13.29 9.50 12.70
N VAL A 586 -13.36 10.60 13.46
CA VAL A 586 -12.97 11.94 12.99
C VAL A 586 -11.46 11.99 12.75
N GLN A 587 -10.67 11.45 13.67
CA GLN A 587 -9.21 11.38 13.51
C GLN A 587 -8.80 10.53 12.31
N THR A 588 -9.43 9.37 12.11
CA THR A 588 -9.23 8.52 10.92
C THR A 588 -9.53 9.29 9.64
N LEU A 589 -10.65 10.00 9.59
CA LEU A 589 -11.05 10.79 8.42
C LEU A 589 -10.07 11.94 8.12
N LEU A 590 -9.60 12.65 9.15
CA LEU A 590 -8.59 13.70 9.02
C LEU A 590 -7.23 13.15 8.55
N ALA A 591 -6.83 11.99 9.07
CA ALA A 591 -5.62 11.31 8.66
C ALA A 591 -5.69 10.88 7.18
N LEU A 592 -6.82 10.30 6.74
CA LEU A 592 -7.05 9.96 5.32
C LEU A 592 -6.99 11.19 4.43
N ALA A 593 -7.70 12.27 4.79
CA ALA A 593 -7.72 13.50 4.00
C ALA A 593 -6.32 14.12 3.86
N ARG A 594 -5.53 14.16 4.96
CA ARG A 594 -4.15 14.66 4.91
C ARG A 594 -3.28 13.78 4.00
N ARG A 595 -3.31 12.47 4.20
CA ARG A 595 -2.50 11.51 3.44
C ARG A 595 -2.84 11.53 1.95
N LEU A 596 -4.12 11.54 1.60
CA LEU A 596 -4.57 11.61 0.21
C LEU A 596 -4.29 12.96 -0.43
N THR A 597 -4.26 14.05 0.34
CA THR A 597 -3.81 15.35 -0.16
C THR A 597 -2.32 15.32 -0.49
N GLU A 598 -1.48 14.81 0.41
CA GLU A 598 -0.02 14.67 0.21
C GLU A 598 0.30 13.78 -1.01
N GLU A 599 -0.40 12.66 -1.15
CA GLU A 599 -0.19 11.72 -2.25
C GLU A 599 -0.79 12.24 -3.56
N GLY A 600 -1.92 12.93 -3.50
CA GLY A 600 -2.53 13.61 -4.64
C GLY A 600 -1.67 14.75 -5.21
N MET A 601 -0.80 15.36 -4.40
CA MET A 601 0.20 16.33 -4.89
C MET A 601 1.34 15.65 -5.68
N LYS A 602 1.63 14.37 -5.42
CA LYS A 602 2.66 13.60 -6.12
C LYS A 602 2.14 12.98 -7.43
N CYS A 603 0.83 12.70 -7.48
CA CYS A 603 0.17 12.18 -8.67
C CYS A 603 -0.17 13.32 -9.65
N ALA A 604 -0.09 13.05 -10.96
CA ALA A 604 -0.51 14.00 -11.99
C ALA A 604 -2.06 14.19 -11.99
N GLY A 605 -2.57 14.97 -11.04
CA GLY A 605 -3.82 15.74 -11.07
C GLY A 605 -5.18 15.05 -11.28
N SER A 606 -5.27 13.74 -11.54
CA SER A 606 -6.54 13.08 -11.85
C SER A 606 -7.11 12.25 -10.67
N PRO A 607 -8.45 12.14 -10.56
CA PRO A 607 -9.10 11.25 -9.58
C PRO A 607 -8.69 9.79 -9.75
N HIS A 608 -8.48 9.36 -10.99
CA HIS A 608 -8.03 8.01 -11.31
C HIS A 608 -6.65 7.69 -10.76
N ALA A 609 -5.70 8.61 -10.92
CA ALA A 609 -4.35 8.45 -10.38
C ALA A 609 -4.38 8.39 -8.85
N LEU A 610 -5.19 9.22 -8.21
CA LEU A 610 -5.35 9.18 -6.75
C LEU A 610 -6.08 7.93 -6.27
N LEU A 611 -7.05 7.40 -7.02
CA LEU A 611 -7.74 6.15 -6.70
C LEU A 611 -6.80 4.95 -6.79
N HIS A 612 -6.02 4.84 -7.87
CA HIS A 612 -4.99 3.81 -7.99
C HIS A 612 -3.97 3.93 -6.84
N ARG A 613 -3.55 5.15 -6.53
CA ARG A 613 -2.63 5.39 -5.42
C ARG A 613 -3.25 5.04 -4.06
N PHE A 614 -4.54 5.33 -3.85
CA PHE A 614 -5.29 4.91 -2.67
C PHE A 614 -5.25 3.39 -2.52
N ASP A 615 -5.51 2.66 -3.61
CA ASP A 615 -5.50 1.20 -3.57
C ASP A 615 -4.08 0.66 -3.29
N SER A 616 -3.04 1.24 -3.89
CA SER A 616 -1.64 0.91 -3.55
C SER A 616 -1.31 1.19 -2.07
N LEU A 617 -1.72 2.35 -1.52
CA LEU A 617 -1.50 2.71 -0.12
C LEU A 617 -2.26 1.78 0.83
N ARG A 618 -3.48 1.39 0.47
CA ARG A 618 -4.25 0.40 1.22
C ARG A 618 -3.49 -0.91 1.32
N LEU A 619 -2.91 -1.37 0.21
CA LEU A 619 -2.11 -2.60 0.17
C LEU A 619 -0.79 -2.48 0.96
N GLN A 620 -0.13 -1.32 0.92
CA GLN A 620 1.10 -1.05 1.69
C GLN A 620 0.84 -1.00 3.20
N GLU A 621 -0.17 -0.23 3.63
CA GLU A 621 -0.48 -0.04 5.05
C GLU A 621 -1.27 -1.22 5.67
N SER A 622 -1.79 -2.15 4.85
CA SER A 622 -2.39 -3.41 5.32
C SER A 622 -1.45 -4.22 6.24
N GLY A 623 -0.14 -3.96 6.17
CA GLY A 623 0.89 -4.57 7.03
C GLY A 623 1.42 -3.69 8.17
N GLU A 624 1.15 -2.38 8.15
CA GLU A 624 1.67 -1.41 9.11
C GLU A 624 0.76 -1.27 10.34
N GLU A 625 1.37 -0.93 11.48
CA GLU A 625 0.63 -0.70 12.72
C GLU A 625 0.01 0.70 12.70
N SER A 626 -1.30 0.80 12.48
CA SER A 626 -1.99 2.07 12.73
C SER A 626 -2.01 2.38 14.21
N GLU A 627 -1.12 3.27 14.64
CA GLU A 627 -1.39 4.08 15.82
C GLU A 627 -2.51 5.07 15.46
N THR A 628 -3.73 4.80 15.92
CA THR A 628 -4.70 5.88 16.06
C THR A 628 -4.07 6.91 16.99
N SER A 629 -3.65 8.04 16.43
CA SER A 629 -2.82 9.04 17.09
C SER A 629 -3.40 9.42 18.46
N ASN A 630 -2.53 9.50 19.46
CA ASN A 630 -2.84 9.96 20.82
C ASN A 630 -3.12 11.48 20.81
N GLY A 631 -4.17 11.93 20.14
CA GLY A 631 -4.46 13.37 19.98
C GLY A 631 -4.94 14.07 21.25
N ASP A 632 -5.60 13.34 22.16
CA ASP A 632 -6.35 13.99 23.26
C ASP A 632 -5.64 13.88 24.63
N GLY A 633 -4.51 13.18 24.72
CA GLY A 633 -3.80 12.95 26.00
C GLY A 633 -4.56 12.10 27.04
N ILE A 634 -5.77 11.61 26.73
CA ILE A 634 -6.61 10.84 27.66
C ILE A 634 -6.07 9.40 27.78
N PRO A 635 -5.72 8.91 28.99
CA PRO A 635 -5.31 7.54 29.20
C PRO A 635 -6.46 6.57 28.90
N ARG A 636 -6.20 5.51 28.13
CA ARG A 636 -7.19 4.50 27.71
C ARG A 636 -6.64 3.08 27.85
N VAL A 637 -7.53 2.13 28.15
CA VAL A 637 -7.20 0.69 28.16
C VAL A 637 -6.86 0.24 26.75
N THR A 638 -5.75 -0.48 26.57
CA THR A 638 -5.32 -0.95 25.25
C THR A 638 -5.75 -2.40 25.02
N ILE A 639 -6.56 -2.65 24.00
CA ILE A 639 -6.97 -4.00 23.56
C ILE A 639 -6.12 -4.38 22.34
N MET A 640 -5.52 -5.56 22.34
CA MET A 640 -4.71 -6.03 21.20
C MET A 640 -4.71 -7.55 21.12
N THR A 641 -4.24 -8.09 19.99
CA THR A 641 -4.06 -9.54 19.87
C THR A 641 -2.74 -9.98 20.55
N LEU A 642 -2.67 -11.25 20.95
CA LEU A 642 -1.46 -11.86 21.53
C LEU A 642 -0.22 -11.63 20.64
N HIS A 643 -0.37 -11.73 19.31
CA HIS A 643 0.73 -11.49 18.36
C HIS A 643 1.24 -10.04 18.39
N LEU A 644 0.34 -9.06 18.46
CA LEU A 644 0.70 -7.64 18.53
C LEU A 644 1.32 -7.23 19.86
N SER A 645 1.18 -8.07 20.88
CA SER A 645 1.76 -7.79 22.19
C SER A 645 3.27 -8.04 22.25
N LYS A 646 3.85 -8.77 21.29
CA LYS A 646 5.27 -9.07 21.23
C LYS A 646 6.09 -7.76 21.18
N GLY A 647 7.15 -7.68 21.99
CA GLY A 647 7.96 -6.46 22.14
C GLY A 647 7.37 -5.38 23.07
N LEU A 648 6.07 -5.44 23.39
CA LEU A 648 5.42 -4.49 24.30
C LEU A 648 5.46 -4.98 25.75
N GLU A 649 5.16 -4.08 26.68
CA GLU A 649 5.14 -4.35 28.11
C GLU A 649 4.12 -3.44 28.83
N PHE A 650 3.38 -4.00 29.79
CA PHE A 650 2.32 -3.30 30.53
C PHE A 650 2.38 -3.64 32.02
N PRO A 651 2.15 -2.67 32.93
CA PRO A 651 1.98 -2.95 34.36
C PRO A 651 0.98 -4.09 34.64
N VAL A 652 -0.19 -4.03 33.99
CA VAL A 652 -1.29 -4.99 34.19
C VAL A 652 -1.76 -5.57 32.85
N ILE A 653 -1.83 -6.90 32.78
CA ILE A 653 -2.35 -7.65 31.63
C ILE A 653 -3.61 -8.44 32.03
N PHE A 654 -4.64 -8.37 31.19
CA PHE A 654 -5.79 -9.28 31.22
C PHE A 654 -5.76 -10.22 30.01
N LEU A 655 -5.98 -11.52 30.23
CA LEU A 655 -6.24 -12.47 29.16
C LEU A 655 -7.74 -12.62 28.91
N ALA A 656 -8.17 -12.40 27.67
CA ALA A 656 -9.57 -12.50 27.24
C ALA A 656 -9.78 -13.47 26.07
N SER A 657 -8.80 -14.31 25.78
CA SER A 657 -8.80 -15.22 24.61
C SER A 657 -9.56 -16.51 24.90
N LEU A 658 -10.74 -16.71 24.30
CA LEU A 658 -11.51 -17.97 24.39
C LEU A 658 -11.61 -18.70 23.02
N SER A 659 -11.10 -18.10 21.95
CA SER A 659 -11.15 -18.67 20.60
C SER A 659 -10.10 -19.75 20.36
N GLU A 660 -10.45 -20.67 19.46
CA GLU A 660 -9.53 -21.69 18.95
C GLU A 660 -8.62 -21.13 17.84
N SER A 661 -7.60 -21.91 17.50
CA SER A 661 -7.00 -21.87 16.17
C SER A 661 -8.08 -22.12 15.12
N ARG A 662 -8.10 -21.31 14.05
CA ARG A 662 -8.99 -21.56 12.90
C ARG A 662 -8.68 -22.95 12.35
N LYS A 663 -9.71 -23.69 11.93
CA LYS A 663 -9.49 -24.94 11.20
C LYS A 663 -8.67 -24.63 9.95
N ALA A 664 -7.57 -25.36 9.79
CA ALA A 664 -6.69 -25.18 8.66
C ALA A 664 -7.41 -25.52 7.35
N THR A 665 -7.18 -24.70 6.33
CA THR A 665 -7.68 -24.94 4.98
C THR A 665 -6.94 -26.08 4.29
N PHE A 666 -5.67 -26.26 4.62
CA PHE A 666 -4.74 -27.31 4.17
C PHE A 666 -3.76 -27.56 5.32
N TYR A 667 -3.05 -28.67 5.30
CA TYR A 667 -2.01 -28.93 6.29
C TYR A 667 -0.63 -28.64 5.71
N THR A 668 0.19 -28.00 6.52
CA THR A 668 1.60 -27.75 6.23
C THR A 668 2.43 -28.63 7.14
N LEU A 669 3.31 -29.46 6.56
CA LEU A 669 4.35 -30.16 7.28
C LEU A 669 5.69 -29.61 6.84
N ARG A 670 6.63 -29.45 7.76
CA ARG A 670 8.01 -29.14 7.40
C ARG A 670 8.83 -30.41 7.38
N ASP A 671 9.67 -30.62 6.37
CA ASP A 671 10.63 -31.73 6.32
C ASP A 671 11.87 -31.48 7.19
N GLU A 672 12.79 -32.45 7.27
CA GLU A 672 14.02 -32.34 8.05
C GLU A 672 14.91 -31.15 7.63
N GLN A 673 14.76 -30.66 6.40
CA GLN A 673 15.52 -29.54 5.83
C GLN A 673 14.82 -28.19 6.05
N GLY A 674 13.60 -28.19 6.60
CA GLY A 674 12.78 -27.00 6.87
C GLY A 674 11.82 -26.63 5.73
N PHE A 675 11.78 -27.39 4.63
CA PHE A 675 10.90 -27.12 3.49
C PHE A 675 9.46 -27.52 3.74
N GLN A 676 8.51 -26.77 3.18
CA GLN A 676 7.09 -26.96 3.45
C GLN A 676 6.46 -27.95 2.45
N HIS A 677 5.90 -29.03 2.98
CA HIS A 677 4.96 -29.92 2.31
C HIS A 677 3.53 -29.46 2.57
N ILE A 678 2.84 -29.07 1.52
CA ILE A 678 1.42 -28.71 1.58
C ILE A 678 0.60 -29.93 1.19
N LEU A 679 -0.24 -30.36 2.14
CA LEU A 679 -0.99 -31.60 2.09
C LEU A 679 -2.49 -31.34 2.16
N ASP A 680 -3.25 -32.25 1.56
CA ASP A 680 -4.71 -32.25 1.61
C ASP A 680 -5.26 -32.30 3.05
N ARG A 681 -6.37 -31.60 3.29
CA ARG A 681 -7.07 -31.46 4.57
C ARG A 681 -7.63 -32.78 5.10
N GLU A 682 -7.75 -33.79 4.26
CA GLU A 682 -8.27 -35.10 4.64
C GLU A 682 -7.18 -36.14 4.95
N ASN A 683 -5.90 -35.77 4.87
CA ASN A 683 -4.80 -36.64 5.31
C ASN A 683 -4.74 -36.68 6.85
N GLU A 684 -5.17 -37.79 7.45
CA GLU A 684 -5.25 -37.94 8.92
C GLU A 684 -3.89 -37.84 9.63
N THR A 685 -2.82 -38.33 9.01
CA THR A 685 -1.46 -38.25 9.57
C THR A 685 -0.98 -36.80 9.54
N ALA A 686 -1.20 -36.10 8.44
CA ALA A 686 -0.89 -34.69 8.31
C ALA A 686 -1.70 -33.82 9.28
N GLU A 687 -2.99 -34.13 9.48
CA GLU A 687 -3.83 -33.44 10.45
C GLU A 687 -3.26 -33.54 11.87
N LYS A 688 -2.84 -34.74 12.29
CA LYS A 688 -2.27 -34.97 13.63
C LYS A 688 -1.01 -34.15 13.84
N ILE A 689 -0.07 -34.19 12.89
CA ILE A 689 1.20 -33.46 13.00
C ILE A 689 0.95 -31.94 12.93
N HIS A 690 0.10 -31.47 12.02
CA HIS A 690 -0.24 -30.05 11.94
C HIS A 690 -0.89 -29.55 13.24
N ARG A 691 -1.81 -30.33 13.83
CA ARG A 691 -2.44 -29.99 15.11
C ARG A 691 -1.43 -29.95 16.25
N GLN A 692 -0.44 -30.85 16.25
CA GLN A 692 0.66 -30.83 17.21
C GLN A 692 1.50 -29.55 17.06
N GLN A 693 1.93 -29.21 15.84
CA GLN A 693 2.69 -27.99 15.55
C GLN A 693 1.93 -26.72 15.94
N ALA A 694 0.65 -26.64 15.61
CA ALA A 694 -0.21 -25.53 16.00
C ALA A 694 -0.36 -25.43 17.54
N SER A 695 -0.42 -26.57 18.24
CA SER A 695 -0.46 -26.59 19.71
C SER A 695 0.87 -26.12 20.32
N GLU A 696 2.00 -26.43 19.70
CA GLU A 696 3.32 -25.95 20.12
C GLU A 696 3.48 -24.44 19.91
N GLU A 697 3.00 -23.91 18.79
CA GLU A 697 2.94 -22.47 18.54
C GLU A 697 2.00 -21.77 19.53
N ASP A 698 0.87 -22.39 19.89
CA ASP A 698 -0.03 -21.88 20.92
C ASP A 698 0.62 -21.76 22.30
N ARG A 699 1.45 -22.72 22.69
CA ARG A 699 2.23 -22.67 23.95
C ARG A 699 3.18 -21.46 23.95
N ARG A 700 3.85 -21.20 22.83
CA ARG A 700 4.73 -20.03 22.64
C ARG A 700 3.94 -18.72 22.63
N LEU A 701 2.79 -18.68 21.95
CA LEU A 701 1.93 -17.51 21.87
C LEU A 701 1.40 -17.08 23.25
N PHE A 702 0.96 -18.04 24.07
CA PHE A 702 0.53 -17.75 25.43
C PHE A 702 1.71 -17.39 26.34
N TYR A 703 2.88 -18.02 26.17
CA TYR A 703 4.10 -17.60 26.86
C TYR A 703 4.43 -16.12 26.56
N VAL A 704 4.36 -15.69 25.29
CA VAL A 704 4.54 -14.28 24.92
C VAL A 704 3.52 -13.40 25.64
N GLY A 705 2.22 -13.74 25.59
CA GLY A 705 1.17 -12.94 26.22
C GLY A 705 1.32 -12.80 27.74
N LEU A 706 1.64 -13.89 28.43
CA LEU A 706 1.83 -13.91 29.89
C LEU A 706 3.05 -13.10 30.33
N THR A 707 4.13 -13.12 29.54
CA THR A 707 5.39 -12.41 29.84
C THR A 707 5.36 -10.91 29.52
N ARG A 708 4.23 -10.37 29.03
CA ARG A 708 4.08 -8.92 28.79
C ARG A 708 3.78 -8.14 30.08
N ALA A 709 3.34 -8.83 31.13
CA ALA A 709 2.99 -8.23 32.41
C ALA A 709 4.26 -7.86 33.20
N LYS A 710 4.32 -6.64 33.73
CA LYS A 710 5.37 -6.21 34.65
C LYS A 710 5.04 -6.54 36.10
N GLN A 711 3.80 -6.29 36.52
CA GLN A 711 3.41 -6.41 37.93
C GLN A 711 2.29 -7.42 38.14
N ARG A 712 1.21 -7.36 37.35
CA ARG A 712 0.02 -8.18 37.60
C ARG A 712 -0.60 -8.78 36.35
N LEU A 713 -1.08 -10.01 36.52
CA LEU A 713 -1.72 -10.81 35.50
C LEU A 713 -3.10 -11.30 35.95
N TYR A 714 -4.10 -11.15 35.08
CA TYR A 714 -5.46 -11.64 35.27
C TYR A 714 -5.82 -12.69 34.22
N VAL A 715 -6.17 -13.90 34.66
CA VAL A 715 -6.47 -15.03 33.76
C VAL A 715 -7.79 -15.71 34.12
N PRO A 716 -8.69 -15.94 33.16
CA PRO A 716 -9.88 -16.76 33.36
C PRO A 716 -9.53 -18.25 33.31
N LEU A 717 -9.96 -19.02 34.32
CA LEU A 717 -9.89 -20.49 34.33
C LEU A 717 -11.16 -21.07 33.72
N LEU A 718 -11.02 -21.83 32.64
CA LEU A 718 -12.16 -22.41 31.91
C LEU A 718 -12.35 -23.91 32.22
N PRO A 719 -13.56 -24.46 32.04
CA PRO A 719 -13.84 -25.89 32.24
C PRO A 719 -13.01 -26.81 31.32
N GLU A 720 -12.54 -27.96 31.83
CA GLU A 720 -11.79 -28.96 31.04
C GLU A 720 -12.58 -29.55 29.87
N LYS A 721 -13.91 -29.67 29.99
CA LYS A 721 -14.78 -30.06 28.86
C LYS A 721 -14.63 -29.12 27.66
N PHE A 722 -14.17 -27.90 27.89
CA PHE A 722 -13.88 -26.97 26.82
C PHE A 722 -12.55 -27.30 26.11
N SER A 723 -11.64 -28.10 26.68
CA SER A 723 -10.46 -28.65 25.96
C SER A 723 -10.88 -29.56 24.80
N HIS A 724 -11.83 -30.47 25.03
CA HIS A 724 -12.35 -31.40 24.03
C HIS A 724 -13.38 -30.76 23.08
N ALA A 725 -14.01 -29.67 23.50
CA ALA A 725 -14.97 -28.92 22.70
C ALA A 725 -14.33 -27.75 21.91
N GLY A 726 -13.01 -27.66 21.85
CA GLY A 726 -12.35 -26.58 21.11
C GLY A 726 -12.54 -25.21 21.78
N SER A 727 -11.85 -24.93 22.88
CA SER A 727 -11.84 -23.58 23.49
C SER A 727 -10.47 -22.93 23.51
N GLY A 728 -9.55 -23.52 22.75
CA GLY A 728 -8.17 -23.08 22.72
C GLY A 728 -7.42 -23.36 24.03
N PRO A 729 -6.20 -22.82 24.15
CA PRO A 729 -5.27 -23.13 25.24
C PRO A 729 -5.79 -22.93 26.66
N LEU A 730 -6.64 -21.92 26.90
CA LEU A 730 -7.17 -21.61 28.23
C LEU A 730 -8.20 -22.64 28.74
N GLY A 731 -8.77 -23.49 27.89
CA GLY A 731 -9.60 -24.61 28.33
C GLY A 731 -8.85 -25.93 28.49
N GLY A 732 -7.56 -25.98 28.16
CA GLY A 732 -6.69 -27.16 28.24
C GLY A 732 -5.39 -26.87 28.98
N PHE A 733 -4.23 -27.08 28.31
CA PHE A 733 -2.91 -27.10 28.95
C PHE A 733 -2.61 -25.87 29.83
N ALA A 734 -3.07 -24.68 29.45
CA ALA A 734 -2.74 -23.46 30.17
C ALA A 734 -3.50 -23.36 31.51
N SER A 735 -4.79 -23.74 31.53
CA SER A 735 -5.56 -23.81 32.78
C SER A 735 -5.01 -24.89 33.71
N ASP A 736 -4.59 -26.04 33.18
CA ASP A 736 -4.03 -27.13 33.97
C ASP A 736 -2.73 -26.70 34.66
N ALA A 737 -1.81 -26.11 33.91
CA ALA A 737 -0.55 -25.59 34.43
C ALA A 737 -0.77 -24.49 35.48
N LEU A 738 -1.67 -23.53 35.22
CA LEU A 738 -1.99 -22.46 36.17
C LEU A 738 -2.66 -22.98 37.45
N ARG A 739 -3.54 -23.98 37.36
CA ARG A 739 -4.17 -24.61 38.53
C ARG A 739 -3.15 -25.36 39.37
N GLU A 740 -2.25 -26.12 38.74
CA GLU A 740 -1.21 -26.83 39.48
C GLU A 740 -0.24 -25.87 40.16
N ALA A 741 0.21 -24.82 39.45
CA ALA A 741 1.05 -23.78 40.02
C ALA A 741 0.36 -23.07 41.19
N ALA A 742 -0.92 -22.74 41.05
CA ALA A 742 -1.71 -22.11 42.12
C ALA A 742 -1.88 -23.01 43.35
N ARG A 743 -2.02 -24.34 43.17
CA ARG A 743 -2.07 -25.30 44.30
C ARG A 743 -0.73 -25.43 45.01
N LYS A 744 0.39 -25.37 44.27
CA LYS A 744 1.74 -25.52 44.83
C LYS A 744 2.25 -24.22 45.48
N HIS A 745 1.80 -23.06 44.99
CA HIS A 745 2.32 -21.74 45.38
C HIS A 745 1.20 -20.75 45.72
N GLU A 746 0.36 -21.06 46.71
CA GLU A 746 -0.83 -20.26 47.07
C GLU A 746 -0.53 -18.77 47.40
N HIS A 747 0.69 -18.43 47.81
CA HIS A 747 1.09 -17.05 48.07
C HIS A 747 1.32 -16.22 46.79
N LEU A 748 1.53 -16.88 45.65
CA LEU A 748 1.76 -16.23 44.34
C LEU A 748 0.48 -16.15 43.48
N PHE A 749 -0.55 -16.94 43.81
CA PHE A 749 -1.78 -17.05 43.03
C PHE A 749 -3.02 -16.83 43.89
N ARG A 750 -3.94 -15.98 43.42
CA ARG A 750 -5.26 -15.80 44.04
C ARG A 750 -6.33 -16.42 43.16
N ILE A 751 -6.99 -17.48 43.62
CA ILE A 751 -8.15 -18.06 42.94
C ILE A 751 -9.42 -17.40 43.47
N ASP A 752 -10.08 -16.63 42.62
CA ASP A 752 -11.35 -15.99 42.94
C ASP A 752 -12.53 -16.84 42.46
N ARG A 753 -13.36 -17.26 43.43
CA ARG A 753 -14.57 -18.07 43.24
C ARG A 753 -15.85 -17.32 43.62
N GLY A 754 -15.77 -16.03 43.97
CA GLY A 754 -16.93 -15.26 44.45
C GLY A 754 -17.99 -15.07 43.36
N ASP A 755 -19.20 -14.63 43.72
CA ASP A 755 -20.21 -14.25 42.73
C ASP A 755 -19.72 -13.08 41.86
N LEU A 756 -20.19 -13.01 40.62
CA LEU A 756 -19.91 -11.86 39.78
C LEU A 756 -20.63 -10.65 40.36
N PRO A 757 -19.97 -9.49 40.51
CA PRO A 757 -20.67 -8.29 40.95
C PRO A 757 -21.84 -7.99 39.99
N HIS A 758 -23.05 -7.89 40.53
CA HIS A 758 -24.22 -7.45 39.76
C HIS A 758 -24.02 -6.00 39.32
N PHE A 759 -23.93 -5.79 38.00
CA PHE A 759 -23.77 -4.47 37.43
C PHE A 759 -25.12 -3.77 37.29
N SER A 760 -25.27 -2.65 38.01
CA SER A 760 -26.17 -1.60 37.55
C SER A 760 -25.44 -0.77 36.48
N PRO A 761 -26.06 -0.44 35.33
CA PRO A 761 -25.47 0.39 34.27
C PRO A 761 -25.38 1.87 34.66
N THR A 762 -25.08 2.18 35.92
CA THR A 762 -24.71 3.53 36.32
C THR A 762 -23.37 3.84 35.68
N ALA A 763 -23.35 4.87 34.82
CA ALA A 763 -22.13 5.43 34.28
C ALA A 763 -21.15 5.74 35.41
N ILE A 764 -19.85 5.64 35.15
CA ILE A 764 -18.83 6.14 36.07
C ILE A 764 -18.96 7.67 36.10
N SER A 765 -19.92 8.17 36.86
CA SER A 765 -20.14 9.59 37.09
C SER A 765 -19.09 10.02 38.10
N GLY A 766 -17.90 10.38 37.61
CA GLY A 766 -16.82 10.91 38.46
C GLY A 766 -15.38 10.69 37.97
N LEU A 767 -15.11 9.92 36.91
CA LEU A 767 -13.73 9.65 36.44
C LEU A 767 -13.42 10.09 35.00
N LEU A 768 -14.40 10.60 34.25
CA LEU A 768 -14.05 11.44 33.11
C LEU A 768 -13.67 12.80 33.70
N PRO A 769 -12.49 13.36 33.43
CA PRO A 769 -12.30 14.78 33.64
C PRO A 769 -13.44 15.43 32.87
N TYR A 770 -14.26 16.19 33.61
CA TYR A 770 -15.21 17.14 33.10
C TYR A 770 -14.65 17.71 31.78
N SER A 771 -15.25 17.35 30.63
CA SER A 771 -15.01 18.16 29.43
C SER A 771 -15.58 19.52 29.80
N PRO A 772 -14.77 20.57 29.98
CA PRO A 772 -15.36 21.88 30.07
C PRO A 772 -16.23 22.03 28.83
N ALA A 773 -17.46 22.50 29.00
CA ALA A 773 -18.23 23.00 27.89
C ALA A 773 -17.33 24.06 27.24
N VAL A 774 -16.70 23.70 26.12
CA VAL A 774 -15.96 24.67 25.33
C VAL A 774 -17.06 25.56 24.77
N GLU A 775 -17.23 26.73 25.39
CA GLU A 775 -18.04 27.79 24.83
C GLU A 775 -17.38 28.16 23.50
N PHE A 776 -18.00 27.69 22.41
CA PHE A 776 -17.62 28.15 21.09
C PHE A 776 -17.99 29.63 21.03
N PRO A 777 -17.06 30.52 20.65
CA PRO A 777 -17.41 31.92 20.45
C PRO A 777 -18.55 32.02 19.44
N GLU A 778 -19.58 32.82 19.75
CA GLU A 778 -20.78 32.99 18.91
C GLU A 778 -20.49 33.59 17.52
N ARG A 779 -19.28 34.10 17.30
CA ARG A 779 -18.81 34.61 16.01
C ARG A 779 -17.44 34.05 15.66
N ASP A 780 -17.33 33.57 14.43
CA ASP A 780 -16.08 33.12 13.85
C ASP A 780 -15.17 34.33 13.57
N PRO A 781 -14.03 34.51 14.26
CA PRO A 781 -13.13 35.65 14.05
C PRO A 781 -12.60 35.73 12.61
N TRP A 782 -12.68 34.64 11.85
CA TRP A 782 -12.16 34.51 10.50
C TRP A 782 -13.11 35.05 9.42
N GLU A 783 -14.41 35.23 9.69
CA GLU A 783 -15.35 35.83 8.74
C GLU A 783 -15.01 37.30 8.45
N GLU A 784 -14.60 38.08 9.47
CA GLU A 784 -14.17 39.46 9.29
C GLU A 784 -12.81 39.56 8.58
N ALA A 785 -11.89 38.62 8.82
CA ALA A 785 -10.55 38.64 8.22
C ALA A 785 -10.55 38.31 6.71
N GLY A 786 -11.45 37.44 6.25
CA GLY A 786 -11.53 37.02 4.85
C GLY A 786 -11.88 38.16 3.87
N ALA A 787 -12.71 39.11 4.30
CA ALA A 787 -13.10 40.27 3.49
C ALA A 787 -11.91 41.20 3.19
N PHE A 788 -11.01 41.42 4.16
CA PHE A 788 -9.85 42.30 4.00
C PHE A 788 -8.73 41.72 3.11
N PHE A 789 -8.65 40.40 2.95
CA PHE A 789 -7.55 39.76 2.21
C PHE A 789 -7.77 39.80 0.69
N GLN A 790 -9.02 39.62 0.22
CA GLN A 790 -9.33 39.66 -1.21
C GLN A 790 -9.13 41.06 -1.81
N GLU A 791 -9.43 42.12 -1.05
CA GLU A 791 -9.25 43.52 -1.50
C GLU A 791 -7.77 43.95 -1.61
N ARG A 792 -6.87 43.26 -0.91
CA ARG A 792 -5.42 43.53 -0.92
C ARG A 792 -4.64 42.68 -1.94
N THR A 793 -5.29 41.72 -2.60
CA THR A 793 -4.61 40.84 -3.54
C THR A 793 -4.28 41.59 -4.84
N ARG A 794 -3.01 41.88 -5.08
CA ARG A 794 -2.51 42.39 -6.37
C ARG A 794 -2.11 41.21 -7.25
N LYS A 795 -2.63 41.12 -8.48
CA LYS A 795 -2.28 40.03 -9.40
C LYS A 795 -1.22 40.46 -10.41
N LEU A 796 -0.24 39.60 -10.63
CA LEU A 796 0.61 39.63 -11.80
C LEU A 796 -0.11 38.86 -12.92
N SER A 797 -0.31 39.46 -14.09
CA SER A 797 -1.03 38.85 -15.21
C SER A 797 -0.31 39.08 -16.53
N SER A 798 -0.38 38.13 -17.46
CA SER A 798 0.15 38.26 -18.82
C SER A 798 -0.98 38.43 -19.83
N TYR A 799 -0.65 38.86 -21.06
CA TYR A 799 -1.60 38.93 -22.17
C TYR A 799 -2.32 37.60 -22.44
N SER A 800 -1.59 36.47 -22.45
CA SER A 800 -2.16 35.14 -22.69
C SER A 800 -3.16 34.72 -21.59
N GLN A 801 -2.92 35.11 -20.34
CA GLN A 801 -3.85 34.87 -19.22
C GLN A 801 -5.13 35.73 -19.31
N ILE A 802 -5.06 36.87 -20.00
CA ILE A 802 -6.19 37.77 -20.24
C ILE A 802 -7.14 37.19 -21.31
N VAL A 803 -6.58 36.62 -22.38
CA VAL A 803 -7.37 36.11 -23.52
C VAL A 803 -7.96 34.70 -23.26
N LYS A 804 -7.24 33.80 -22.55
CA LYS A 804 -7.59 32.36 -22.50
C LYS A 804 -8.48 31.88 -21.34
N ARG A 805 -9.13 32.76 -20.55
CA ARG A 805 -9.81 32.34 -19.30
C ARG A 805 -11.17 31.63 -19.46
N ALA A 806 -11.26 30.69 -20.40
CA ALA A 806 -12.21 29.58 -20.43
C ALA A 806 -11.57 28.21 -20.05
N ALA A 807 -10.25 28.11 -19.82
CA ALA A 807 -9.60 26.87 -19.36
C ALA A 807 -8.52 27.09 -18.27
N THR A 808 -8.34 26.05 -17.46
CA THR A 808 -7.64 25.88 -16.17
C THR A 808 -6.31 26.63 -15.96
N PRO A 809 -6.03 27.21 -14.77
CA PRO A 809 -4.73 27.78 -14.44
C PRO A 809 -3.73 26.65 -14.12
N VAL A 810 -2.74 26.45 -14.98
CA VAL A 810 -1.51 25.72 -14.64
C VAL A 810 -0.50 26.77 -14.16
N LEU A 811 0.04 26.60 -12.96
CA LEU A 811 1.17 27.38 -12.45
C LEU A 811 2.39 27.10 -13.33
N GLU A 812 3.00 28.14 -13.89
CA GLU A 812 4.27 28.07 -14.60
C GLU A 812 5.38 27.89 -13.55
N GLU A 813 5.81 26.65 -13.33
CA GLU A 813 7.11 26.35 -12.73
C GLU A 813 8.17 26.51 -13.82
N ASP A 814 9.22 27.27 -13.52
CA ASP A 814 10.27 27.78 -14.40
C ASP A 814 9.84 28.92 -15.32
N GLY A 815 10.46 30.09 -15.13
CA GLY A 815 10.37 31.27 -15.99
C GLY A 815 10.96 31.07 -17.39
N ARG A 816 10.66 29.93 -18.04
CA ARG A 816 10.97 29.61 -19.42
C ARG A 816 9.78 29.96 -20.30
N ARG A 817 10.06 30.61 -21.44
CA ARG A 817 9.10 30.91 -22.51
C ARG A 817 8.41 29.63 -22.99
N LEU A 818 7.10 29.55 -22.79
CA LEU A 818 6.25 28.63 -23.53
C LEU A 818 5.38 29.47 -24.48
N ASN A 819 5.64 29.41 -25.79
CA ASN A 819 4.71 29.93 -26.81
C ASN A 819 3.43 29.10 -26.83
N ARG A 820 2.59 29.28 -25.82
CA ARG A 820 1.35 28.51 -25.63
C ARG A 820 0.24 28.95 -26.59
N GLU A 821 0.54 29.73 -27.63
CA GLU A 821 -0.40 30.38 -28.54
C GLU A 821 -0.96 29.42 -29.62
N GLU A 822 -0.31 28.27 -29.85
CA GLU A 822 -0.80 27.29 -30.83
C GLU A 822 -1.87 26.35 -30.24
N SER A 823 -3.03 26.27 -30.92
CA SER A 823 -4.06 25.26 -30.65
C SER A 823 -3.65 23.96 -31.32
N GLY A 824 -3.57 22.86 -30.57
CA GLY A 824 -3.15 21.56 -31.10
C GLY A 824 -4.04 21.07 -32.26
N PRO A 825 -3.49 20.30 -33.21
CA PRO A 825 -4.23 19.85 -34.38
C PRO A 825 -5.25 18.74 -34.07
N GLU A 826 -6.30 18.66 -34.90
CA GLU A 826 -7.03 17.42 -35.16
C GLU A 826 -6.02 16.33 -35.57
N ILE A 827 -6.12 15.16 -34.96
CA ILE A 827 -5.32 13.99 -35.27
C ILE A 827 -5.61 13.59 -36.72
N ILE A 828 -4.70 13.87 -37.64
CA ILE A 828 -4.67 13.22 -38.94
C ILE A 828 -4.00 11.86 -38.72
N PRO A 829 -4.64 10.73 -39.09
CA PRO A 829 -4.05 9.41 -38.95
C PRO A 829 -2.71 9.33 -39.70
N ALA A 830 -1.70 8.80 -39.03
CA ALA A 830 -0.42 8.47 -39.65
C ALA A 830 -0.60 7.27 -40.58
N ASP A 831 -0.86 7.54 -41.86
CA ASP A 831 -0.70 6.56 -42.93
C ASP A 831 0.22 7.13 -44.02
N ALA A 832 1.13 6.27 -44.47
CA ALA A 832 2.10 6.42 -45.56
C ALA A 832 3.28 7.39 -45.32
N ALA A 833 4.39 6.83 -44.84
CA ALA A 833 5.72 7.38 -45.09
C ALA A 833 6.07 7.22 -46.58
N GLU A 834 5.77 8.23 -47.39
CA GLU A 834 6.48 8.46 -48.65
C GLU A 834 7.66 9.40 -48.40
N VAL A 835 8.79 9.07 -49.03
CA VAL A 835 10.03 9.86 -48.97
C VAL A 835 9.78 11.20 -49.66
N VAL A 836 9.56 12.26 -48.89
CA VAL A 836 9.46 13.63 -49.40
C VAL A 836 10.88 14.16 -49.65
N GLU A 837 11.24 14.35 -50.92
CA GLU A 837 12.60 14.76 -51.34
C GLU A 837 12.99 16.22 -50.97
N SER A 838 12.13 16.99 -50.29
CA SER A 838 12.54 18.21 -49.57
C SER A 838 11.46 18.71 -48.61
N VAL A 839 11.77 18.79 -47.31
CA VAL A 839 10.91 19.41 -46.28
C VAL A 839 10.83 20.92 -46.53
N THR A 840 9.63 21.47 -46.67
CA THR A 840 9.38 22.90 -46.87
C THR A 840 8.94 23.58 -45.57
N ALA A 841 8.88 24.91 -45.58
CA ALA A 841 8.39 25.72 -44.45
C ALA A 841 6.97 25.37 -43.96
N LYS A 842 6.12 24.80 -44.83
CA LYS A 842 4.77 24.36 -44.47
C LYS A 842 4.74 23.01 -43.77
N ASP A 843 5.81 22.23 -43.88
CA ASP A 843 5.92 20.88 -43.33
C ASP A 843 6.48 20.86 -41.90
N LEU A 844 6.97 22.01 -41.40
CA LEU A 844 7.31 22.18 -39.99
C LEU A 844 6.07 21.93 -39.12
N PRO A 845 6.16 21.07 -38.08
CA PRO A 845 5.00 20.75 -37.27
C PRO A 845 4.40 22.01 -36.63
N PRO A 846 3.06 22.14 -36.59
CA PRO A 846 2.44 23.16 -35.77
C PRO A 846 2.64 22.80 -34.29
N GLY A 847 3.14 23.73 -33.51
CA GLY A 847 3.08 23.67 -32.06
C GLY A 847 3.89 24.76 -31.36
N PRO A 848 3.69 24.92 -30.04
CA PRO A 848 4.48 25.81 -29.19
C PRO A 848 5.99 25.65 -29.34
N GLU A 849 6.45 24.40 -29.43
CA GLU A 849 7.86 24.05 -29.47
C GLU A 849 8.53 24.49 -30.77
N THR A 850 7.83 24.36 -31.90
CA THR A 850 8.33 24.84 -33.19
C THR A 850 8.40 26.37 -33.22
N GLY A 851 7.39 27.05 -32.68
CA GLY A 851 7.43 28.50 -32.51
C GLY A 851 8.60 28.96 -31.65
N ASN A 852 8.76 28.38 -30.45
CA ASN A 852 9.87 28.67 -29.53
C ASN A 852 11.24 28.47 -30.20
N ALA A 853 11.44 27.35 -30.92
CA ALA A 853 12.70 27.08 -31.61
C ALA A 853 13.03 28.14 -32.67
N LEU A 854 12.03 28.62 -33.41
CA LEU A 854 12.23 29.67 -34.42
C LEU A 854 12.54 31.04 -33.79
N HIS A 855 11.93 31.37 -32.64
CA HIS A 855 12.26 32.61 -31.91
C HIS A 855 13.70 32.57 -31.41
N GLU A 856 14.10 31.47 -30.76
CA GLU A 856 15.48 31.31 -30.27
C GLU A 856 16.51 31.34 -31.42
N LEU A 857 16.17 30.79 -32.59
CA LEU A 857 17.00 30.91 -33.80
C LEU A 857 17.17 32.37 -34.24
N LEU A 858 16.08 33.15 -34.27
CA LEU A 858 16.13 34.57 -34.63
C LEU A 858 16.91 35.41 -33.62
N GLU A 859 17.00 34.98 -32.36
CA GLU A 859 17.79 35.63 -31.32
C GLU A 859 19.28 35.29 -31.43
N ALA A 860 19.59 34.05 -31.80
CA ALA A 860 20.98 33.57 -31.93
C ALA A 860 21.66 34.04 -33.22
N VAL A 861 20.90 34.31 -34.28
CA VAL A 861 21.42 34.69 -35.60
C VAL A 861 21.82 36.16 -35.65
N ASP A 862 23.00 36.44 -36.23
CA ASP A 862 23.40 37.81 -36.55
C ASP A 862 22.74 38.33 -37.83
N PHE A 863 21.82 39.30 -37.69
CA PHE A 863 21.05 39.85 -38.80
C PHE A 863 21.94 40.43 -39.92
N GLN A 864 23.07 41.05 -39.57
CA GLN A 864 23.97 41.64 -40.56
C GLN A 864 24.89 40.58 -41.20
N GLY A 865 25.34 39.60 -40.42
CA GLY A 865 26.12 38.46 -40.88
C GLY A 865 25.45 37.67 -42.00
N VAL A 866 24.13 37.69 -42.07
CA VAL A 866 23.33 37.05 -43.13
C VAL A 866 23.59 37.69 -44.51
N ASN A 867 24.00 38.97 -44.59
CA ASN A 867 24.36 39.62 -45.86
C ASN A 867 25.81 39.33 -46.33
N THR A 868 26.61 38.60 -45.56
CA THR A 868 28.02 38.32 -45.91
C THR A 868 28.17 37.35 -47.08
N VAL A 869 27.09 36.62 -47.40
CA VAL A 869 27.00 35.63 -48.48
C VAL A 869 25.78 35.93 -49.35
N GLY A 870 25.88 35.66 -50.65
CA GLY A 870 24.89 36.13 -51.63
C GLY A 870 23.62 35.27 -51.75
N ASN A 871 23.56 34.10 -51.11
CA ASN A 871 22.40 33.20 -51.16
C ASN A 871 22.23 32.41 -49.85
N ALA A 872 21.04 31.82 -49.68
CA ALA A 872 20.65 31.12 -48.47
C ALA A 872 21.47 29.82 -48.24
N ASP A 873 21.79 29.08 -49.30
CA ASP A 873 22.52 27.82 -49.19
C ASP A 873 23.94 28.04 -48.62
N LEU A 874 24.67 29.04 -49.12
CA LEU A 874 26.01 29.40 -48.62
C LEU A 874 25.99 29.91 -47.18
N TRP A 875 24.88 30.49 -46.73
CA TRP A 875 24.71 30.88 -45.33
C TRP A 875 24.49 29.68 -44.43
N MET A 876 23.69 28.71 -44.89
CA MET A 876 23.41 27.47 -44.17
C MET A 876 24.63 26.55 -44.06
N GLU A 877 25.59 26.65 -44.99
CA GLU A 877 26.86 25.91 -44.97
C GLU A 877 27.87 26.44 -43.94
N GLN A 878 27.64 27.62 -43.35
CA GLN A 878 28.54 28.16 -42.34
C GLN A 878 28.47 27.31 -41.06
N PRO A 879 29.59 26.69 -40.60
CA PRO A 879 29.56 25.73 -39.49
C PRO A 879 28.92 26.28 -38.22
N ARG A 880 29.18 27.56 -37.91
CA ARG A 880 28.62 28.25 -36.74
C ARG A 880 27.10 28.37 -36.80
N VAL A 881 26.52 28.60 -37.98
CA VAL A 881 25.07 28.73 -38.16
C VAL A 881 24.41 27.36 -38.04
N THR A 882 24.94 26.36 -38.76
CA THR A 882 24.40 24.99 -38.76
C THR A 882 24.45 24.35 -37.37
N GLU A 883 25.56 24.48 -36.65
CA GLU A 883 25.74 23.87 -35.32
C GLU A 883 24.85 24.53 -34.26
N THR A 884 24.73 25.85 -34.29
CA THR A 884 23.83 26.60 -33.40
C THR A 884 22.37 26.20 -33.65
N ALA A 885 21.96 26.13 -34.93
CA ALA A 885 20.61 25.73 -35.30
C ALA A 885 20.29 24.29 -34.92
N ARG A 886 21.21 23.35 -35.14
CA ARG A 886 21.06 21.95 -34.72
C ARG A 886 20.87 21.84 -33.21
N SER A 887 21.66 22.58 -32.43
CA SER A 887 21.56 22.59 -30.96
C SER A 887 20.22 23.13 -30.46
N ILE A 888 19.71 24.20 -31.07
CA ILE A 888 18.40 24.78 -30.71
C ILE A 888 17.26 23.83 -31.08
N LEU A 889 17.23 23.32 -32.32
CA LEU A 889 16.18 22.42 -32.80
C LEU A 889 16.10 21.13 -31.98
N ALA A 890 17.24 20.54 -31.63
CA ALA A 890 17.30 19.33 -30.82
C ALA A 890 16.71 19.52 -29.41
N ARG A 891 16.90 20.71 -28.79
CA ARG A 891 16.31 21.03 -27.48
C ARG A 891 14.78 21.10 -27.51
N HIS A 892 14.20 21.43 -28.66
CA HIS A 892 12.77 21.52 -28.89
C HIS A 892 12.17 20.27 -29.56
N GLY A 893 12.93 19.17 -29.66
CA GLY A 893 12.44 17.90 -30.21
C GLY A 893 12.25 17.87 -31.72
N LEU A 894 12.86 18.80 -32.46
CA LEU A 894 12.84 18.82 -33.93
C LEU A 894 14.04 18.03 -34.48
N THR A 895 13.76 17.10 -35.41
CA THR A 895 14.78 16.27 -36.06
C THR A 895 15.63 17.06 -37.06
N GLU A 896 16.77 16.47 -37.47
CA GLU A 896 17.69 17.06 -38.45
C GLU A 896 16.99 17.39 -39.79
N ASP A 897 15.91 16.67 -40.13
CA ASP A 897 15.13 16.87 -41.36
C ASP A 897 14.54 18.29 -41.46
N TYR A 898 14.29 18.95 -40.32
CA TYR A 898 13.73 20.29 -40.25
C TYR A 898 14.77 21.42 -40.26
N LEU A 899 16.07 21.08 -40.20
CA LEU A 899 17.15 22.06 -40.07
C LEU A 899 17.18 23.04 -41.26
N ARG A 900 17.15 22.50 -42.48
CA ARG A 900 17.21 23.32 -43.70
C ARG A 900 15.97 24.21 -43.83
N ALA A 901 14.77 23.67 -43.58
CA ALA A 901 13.52 24.43 -43.63
C ALA A 901 13.49 25.58 -42.60
N SER A 902 13.98 25.34 -41.38
CA SER A 902 14.03 26.34 -40.31
C SER A 902 15.01 27.46 -40.63
N LEU A 903 16.21 27.14 -41.11
CA LEU A 903 17.18 28.15 -41.54
C LEU A 903 16.70 28.93 -42.76
N GLN A 904 16.05 28.27 -43.73
CA GLN A 904 15.47 28.97 -44.89
C GLN A 904 14.42 30.00 -44.47
N LEU A 905 13.61 29.69 -43.46
CA LEU A 905 12.62 30.61 -42.90
C LEU A 905 13.26 31.83 -42.23
N VAL A 906 14.32 31.62 -41.44
CA VAL A 906 15.07 32.72 -40.84
C VAL A 906 15.69 33.59 -41.93
N TRP A 907 16.34 33.00 -42.92
CA TRP A 907 16.90 33.74 -44.07
C TRP A 907 15.85 34.59 -44.79
N ASN A 908 14.70 33.98 -45.10
CA ASN A 908 13.59 34.64 -45.79
C ASN A 908 13.03 35.79 -44.96
N THR A 909 12.87 35.60 -43.65
CA THR A 909 12.38 36.59 -42.70
C THR A 909 13.29 37.82 -42.67
N LEU A 910 14.61 37.62 -42.63
CA LEU A 910 15.58 38.71 -42.53
C LEU A 910 15.72 39.52 -43.83
N HIS A 911 15.48 38.87 -44.98
CA HIS A 911 15.55 39.50 -46.31
C HIS A 911 14.21 40.02 -46.84
N MET A 912 13.11 39.75 -46.13
CA MET A 912 11.79 40.24 -46.53
C MET A 912 11.76 41.78 -46.52
N PRO A 913 11.28 42.42 -47.59
CA PRO A 913 11.13 43.87 -47.61
C PRO A 913 10.00 44.32 -46.68
N LEU A 914 10.32 45.17 -45.71
CA LEU A 914 9.38 45.83 -44.82
C LEU A 914 9.17 47.28 -45.25
N VAL A 915 7.92 47.73 -45.24
CA VAL A 915 7.56 49.13 -45.50
C VAL A 915 7.55 49.89 -44.18
N ASP A 916 8.24 51.03 -44.13
CA ASP A 916 8.12 51.97 -43.02
C ASP A 916 6.69 52.55 -42.96
N PRO A 917 5.92 52.33 -41.87
CA PRO A 917 4.51 52.71 -41.78
C PRO A 917 4.31 54.24 -41.78
N LYS A 918 5.35 55.03 -41.51
CA LYS A 918 5.32 56.50 -41.51
C LYS A 918 5.99 57.11 -42.75
N GLY A 919 7.08 56.52 -43.23
CA GLY A 919 7.93 57.10 -44.27
C GLY A 919 7.76 56.51 -45.68
N GLY A 920 7.10 55.36 -45.81
CA GLY A 920 6.91 54.65 -47.09
C GLY A 920 8.20 54.09 -47.70
N THR A 921 9.36 54.33 -47.09
CA THR A 921 10.65 53.76 -47.50
C THR A 921 10.74 52.29 -47.13
N MET A 922 11.34 51.48 -48.01
CA MET A 922 11.54 50.06 -47.77
C MET A 922 12.87 49.79 -47.08
N PHE A 923 12.88 48.86 -46.13
CA PHE A 923 14.08 48.36 -45.48
C PHE A 923 13.98 46.84 -45.26
N ARG A 924 15.09 46.23 -44.84
CA ARG A 924 15.17 44.81 -44.47
C ARG A 924 15.72 44.67 -43.07
N LEU A 925 15.27 43.64 -42.35
CA LEU A 925 15.78 43.35 -41.02
C LEU A 925 17.27 43.00 -41.03
N SER A 926 17.77 42.40 -42.13
CA SER A 926 19.21 42.15 -42.30
C SER A 926 20.08 43.42 -42.29
N GLY A 927 19.49 44.60 -42.51
CA GLY A 927 20.18 45.90 -42.44
C GLY A 927 20.18 46.56 -41.05
N ILE A 928 19.54 45.95 -40.05
CA ILE A 928 19.31 46.57 -38.73
C ILE A 928 20.44 46.23 -37.75
N ALA A 929 21.21 47.26 -37.37
CA ALA A 929 22.29 47.14 -36.40
C ALA A 929 21.79 47.24 -34.95
N GLU A 930 21.01 48.28 -34.64
CA GLU A 930 20.56 48.56 -33.27
C GLU A 930 19.26 47.84 -32.95
N ARG A 931 19.37 46.77 -32.16
CA ARG A 931 18.24 45.90 -31.79
C ARG A 931 18.37 45.36 -30.36
N LYS A 932 17.23 45.04 -29.77
CA LYS A 932 17.13 44.32 -28.51
C LYS A 932 16.06 43.24 -28.64
N HIS A 933 16.48 42.00 -28.45
CA HIS A 933 15.60 40.84 -28.35
C HIS A 933 15.04 40.72 -26.94
N GLU A 934 13.86 40.12 -26.82
CA GLU A 934 13.19 39.74 -25.56
C GLU A 934 13.15 40.88 -24.53
N MET A 935 12.59 42.02 -24.92
CA MET A 935 12.48 43.13 -23.99
C MET A 935 11.31 42.89 -23.02
N GLU A 936 11.65 42.56 -21.77
CA GLU A 936 10.68 42.39 -20.68
C GLU A 936 10.12 43.75 -20.22
N PHE A 937 8.83 43.77 -19.88
CA PHE A 937 8.19 44.91 -19.24
C PHE A 937 7.27 44.50 -18.09
N LEU A 938 7.12 45.41 -17.13
CA LEU A 938 6.17 45.33 -16.04
C LEU A 938 5.38 46.64 -15.97
N LEU A 939 4.09 46.58 -16.32
CA LEU A 939 3.19 47.73 -16.39
C LEU A 939 2.19 47.68 -15.22
N PRO A 940 2.11 48.70 -14.35
CA PRO A 940 1.06 48.76 -13.34
C PRO A 940 -0.32 48.88 -14.01
N TRP A 941 -1.28 48.09 -13.53
CA TRP A 941 -2.65 48.04 -14.00
C TRP A 941 -3.62 48.37 -12.86
N ASN A 942 -4.27 49.53 -12.95
CA ASN A 942 -5.31 49.95 -12.01
C ASN A 942 -6.65 49.78 -12.75
N GLY A 943 -7.57 48.99 -12.21
CA GLY A 943 -8.75 48.44 -12.89
C GLY A 943 -9.84 49.43 -13.37
N LEU A 944 -9.50 50.61 -13.88
CA LEU A 944 -10.45 51.69 -14.23
C LEU A 944 -10.83 51.77 -15.72
N ALA A 945 -10.38 50.84 -16.59
CA ALA A 945 -10.83 50.78 -17.98
C ALA A 945 -12.19 50.05 -18.10
N LYS A 946 -13.27 50.77 -17.78
CA LYS A 946 -14.62 50.20 -17.59
C LYS A 946 -15.41 49.78 -18.85
N THR A 947 -14.88 49.86 -20.07
CA THR A 947 -15.75 49.74 -21.26
C THR A 947 -15.26 48.94 -22.47
N THR A 948 -14.06 48.35 -22.46
CA THR A 948 -13.58 47.54 -23.61
C THR A 948 -12.95 46.19 -23.25
N LEU A 949 -12.79 45.88 -21.96
CA LEU A 949 -12.19 44.62 -21.51
C LEU A 949 -13.23 43.71 -20.84
N PRO A 950 -13.05 42.38 -20.88
CA PRO A 950 -13.93 41.43 -20.19
C PRO A 950 -14.13 41.75 -18.69
N GLU A 951 -15.35 41.58 -18.16
CA GLU A 951 -15.74 41.92 -16.77
C GLU A 951 -14.78 41.41 -15.68
N HIS A 952 -14.14 40.26 -15.88
CA HIS A 952 -13.25 39.63 -14.92
C HIS A 952 -11.90 40.37 -14.73
N ILE A 953 -11.57 41.33 -15.61
CA ILE A 953 -10.37 42.19 -15.56
C ILE A 953 -10.71 43.58 -15.02
N GLN A 954 -11.94 44.04 -15.22
CA GLN A 954 -12.42 45.38 -14.83
C GLN A 954 -12.41 45.64 -13.31
N ARG A 955 -12.14 44.65 -12.46
CA ARG A 955 -12.25 44.75 -10.99
C ARG A 955 -10.97 44.43 -10.21
N ARG A 956 -9.80 44.37 -10.84
CA ARG A 956 -8.57 43.93 -10.15
C ARG A 956 -7.39 44.86 -10.42
N ASP A 957 -6.81 45.37 -9.33
CA ASP A 957 -5.53 46.09 -9.34
C ASP A 957 -4.36 45.09 -9.38
N GLY A 958 -3.29 45.42 -10.10
CA GLY A 958 -2.17 44.51 -10.27
C GLY A 958 -1.09 45.02 -11.22
N PHE A 959 -0.36 44.10 -11.81
CA PHE A 959 0.67 44.37 -12.81
C PHE A 959 0.47 43.47 -14.03
N LEU A 960 0.66 44.05 -15.20
CA LEU A 960 0.75 43.34 -16.47
C LEU A 960 2.23 43.12 -16.79
N TRP A 961 2.63 41.87 -17.01
CA TRP A 961 3.97 41.51 -17.45
C TRP A 961 3.95 40.88 -18.84
N GLY A 962 5.06 40.99 -19.56
CA GLY A 962 5.21 40.38 -20.88
C GLY A 962 6.58 40.66 -21.49
N PHE A 963 6.82 40.06 -22.65
CA PHE A 963 8.03 40.22 -23.44
C PHE A 963 7.67 40.72 -24.83
N MET A 964 8.47 41.66 -25.34
CA MET A 964 8.44 42.09 -26.74
C MET A 964 9.55 41.34 -27.48
N ASP A 965 9.21 40.61 -28.54
CA ASP A 965 10.17 39.76 -29.25
C ASP A 965 11.37 40.54 -29.78
N LEU A 966 11.12 41.65 -30.48
CA LEU A 966 12.17 42.49 -31.03
C LEU A 966 11.80 43.97 -30.95
N VAL A 967 12.68 44.76 -30.34
CA VAL A 967 12.66 46.23 -30.43
C VAL A 967 13.89 46.68 -31.18
N PHE A 968 13.73 47.47 -32.24
CA PHE A 968 14.87 47.92 -33.06
C PHE A 968 14.78 49.38 -33.47
N ARG A 969 15.93 49.98 -33.83
CA ARG A 969 16.04 51.38 -34.25
C ARG A 969 16.38 51.48 -35.73
N HIS A 970 15.60 52.25 -36.47
CA HIS A 970 15.81 52.55 -37.90
C HIS A 970 15.47 54.02 -38.18
N GLN A 971 16.38 54.76 -38.83
CA GLN A 971 16.23 56.20 -39.11
C GLN A 971 15.77 57.01 -37.87
N ASP A 972 16.50 56.86 -36.75
CA ASP A 972 16.22 57.48 -35.45
C ASP A 972 14.82 57.19 -34.85
N ARG A 973 14.12 56.18 -35.35
CA ARG A 973 12.82 55.72 -34.83
C ARG A 973 12.91 54.29 -34.28
N TYR A 974 12.22 54.05 -33.17
CA TYR A 974 12.07 52.75 -32.53
C TYR A 974 10.86 52.02 -33.09
N PHE A 975 11.00 50.74 -33.36
CA PHE A 975 9.95 49.87 -33.87
C PHE A 975 9.81 48.65 -32.97
N LEU A 976 8.59 48.16 -32.83
CA LEU A 976 8.29 46.90 -32.17
C LEU A 976 7.96 45.85 -33.21
N LEU A 977 8.46 44.64 -33.04
CA LEU A 977 8.15 43.51 -33.90
C LEU A 977 7.87 42.28 -33.04
N ASP A 978 6.77 41.59 -33.37
CA ASP A 978 6.34 40.32 -32.80
C ASP A 978 6.40 39.23 -33.88
N TRP A 979 6.98 38.06 -33.58
CA TRP A 979 7.08 36.94 -34.52
C TRP A 979 5.90 36.00 -34.34
N LYS A 980 5.28 35.57 -35.43
CA LYS A 980 4.18 34.59 -35.42
C LYS A 980 4.53 33.37 -36.27
N SER A 981 4.45 32.18 -35.67
CA SER A 981 4.66 30.89 -36.35
C SER A 981 3.37 30.24 -36.85
N ASN A 982 2.21 30.89 -36.68
CA ASN A 982 0.88 30.38 -37.00
C ASN A 982 0.78 29.86 -38.44
N LEU A 983 0.16 28.69 -38.61
CA LEU A 983 -0.10 28.09 -39.91
C LEU A 983 -1.35 28.71 -40.56
N LEU A 984 -1.16 29.50 -41.62
CA LEU A 984 -2.23 30.06 -42.45
C LEU A 984 -2.28 29.42 -43.84
N GLU A 985 -3.43 29.49 -44.51
CA GLU A 985 -3.64 28.89 -45.83
C GLU A 985 -2.75 29.56 -46.90
N ARG A 986 -2.79 30.91 -46.98
CA ARG A 986 -2.16 31.69 -48.06
C ARG A 986 -1.35 32.92 -47.61
N TYR A 987 -1.38 33.28 -46.32
CA TYR A 987 -0.66 34.43 -45.72
C TYR A 987 -0.88 35.75 -46.47
N THR A 988 -2.07 35.92 -47.07
CA THR A 988 -2.47 37.20 -47.67
C THR A 988 -2.82 38.21 -46.57
N GLU A 989 -2.90 39.50 -46.91
CA GLU A 989 -3.33 40.54 -45.96
C GLU A 989 -4.67 40.21 -45.30
N LYS A 990 -5.61 39.59 -46.05
CA LYS A 990 -6.91 39.16 -45.51
C LYS A 990 -6.79 38.01 -44.51
N ASP A 991 -5.92 37.03 -44.78
CA ASP A 991 -5.73 35.89 -43.89
C ASP A 991 -5.06 36.33 -42.58
N ILE A 992 -4.09 37.23 -42.69
CA ILE A 992 -3.39 37.80 -41.54
C ILE A 992 -4.35 38.67 -40.72
N ALA A 993 -5.16 39.52 -41.35
CA ALA A 993 -6.16 40.33 -40.65
C ALA A 993 -7.17 39.44 -39.89
N ALA A 994 -7.67 38.37 -40.52
CA ALA A 994 -8.56 37.41 -39.87
C ALA A 994 -7.90 36.69 -38.68
N ASP A 995 -6.60 36.37 -38.78
CA ASP A 995 -5.85 35.74 -37.68
C ASP A 995 -5.59 36.72 -36.52
N MET A 996 -5.32 38.00 -36.83
CA MET A 996 -5.19 39.08 -35.85
C MET A 996 -6.48 39.29 -35.06
N ASP A 997 -7.65 39.25 -35.72
CA ASP A 997 -8.97 39.30 -35.09
C ASP A 997 -9.23 38.03 -34.25
N LYS A 998 -8.96 36.85 -34.80
CA LYS A 998 -9.25 35.56 -34.15
C LYS A 998 -8.51 35.38 -32.81
N HIS A 999 -7.28 35.87 -32.70
CA HIS A 999 -6.44 35.72 -31.51
C HIS A 999 -6.34 37.00 -30.67
N ASP A 1000 -7.17 38.01 -30.96
CA ASP A 1000 -7.18 39.33 -30.31
C ASP A 1000 -5.81 40.03 -30.30
N TYR A 1001 -4.91 39.73 -31.25
CA TYR A 1001 -3.57 40.34 -31.32
C TYR A 1001 -3.60 41.87 -31.40
N HIS A 1002 -4.76 42.43 -31.76
CA HIS A 1002 -5.07 43.85 -31.58
C HIS A 1002 -4.84 44.38 -30.17
N LEU A 1003 -5.29 43.64 -29.15
CA LEU A 1003 -5.07 44.00 -27.75
C LEU A 1003 -3.59 43.84 -27.36
N GLN A 1004 -2.92 42.79 -27.86
CA GLN A 1004 -1.50 42.55 -27.56
C GLN A 1004 -0.64 43.74 -27.98
N TYR A 1005 -0.78 44.18 -29.23
CA TYR A 1005 0.05 45.26 -29.73
C TYR A 1005 -0.27 46.60 -29.08
N GLN A 1006 -1.51 46.83 -28.66
CA GLN A 1006 -1.90 48.04 -27.92
C GLN A 1006 -1.16 48.09 -26.58
N LEU A 1007 -1.18 46.98 -25.84
CA LEU A 1007 -0.49 46.87 -24.55
C LEU A 1007 1.03 47.04 -24.71
N TYR A 1008 1.61 46.39 -25.73
CA TYR A 1008 3.05 46.48 -26.00
C TYR A 1008 3.46 47.88 -26.46
N SER A 1009 2.63 48.57 -27.25
CA SER A 1009 2.85 49.96 -27.66
C SER A 1009 2.89 50.90 -26.45
N VAL A 1010 1.98 50.73 -25.48
CA VAL A 1010 1.97 51.53 -24.23
C VAL A 1010 3.22 51.25 -23.38
N ALA A 1011 3.60 49.98 -23.26
CA ALA A 1011 4.79 49.61 -22.52
C ALA A 1011 6.07 50.21 -23.14
N LEU A 1012 6.19 50.16 -24.47
CA LEU A 1012 7.34 50.72 -25.19
C LEU A 1012 7.36 52.26 -25.12
N ASP A 1013 6.21 52.91 -25.31
CA ASP A 1013 6.04 54.37 -25.19
C ASP A 1013 6.48 54.87 -23.80
N LYS A 1014 6.00 54.24 -22.73
CA LYS A 1014 6.40 54.58 -21.36
C LYS A 1014 7.89 54.36 -21.12
N TRP A 1015 8.44 53.25 -21.63
CA TRP A 1015 9.87 52.97 -21.49
C TRP A 1015 10.72 54.02 -22.22
N LEU A 1016 10.40 54.34 -23.48
CA LEU A 1016 11.10 55.35 -24.27
C LEU A 1016 11.01 56.73 -23.63
N LYS A 1017 9.85 57.10 -23.08
CA LYS A 1017 9.66 58.37 -22.36
C LYS A 1017 10.61 58.54 -21.16
N THR A 1018 11.02 57.44 -20.52
CA THR A 1018 12.00 57.47 -19.41
C THR A 1018 13.46 57.44 -19.86
N ARG A 1019 13.75 56.99 -21.10
CA ARG A 1019 15.12 56.73 -21.57
C ARG A 1019 15.60 57.71 -22.63
N VAL A 1020 14.71 58.28 -23.43
CA VAL A 1020 15.02 59.20 -24.52
C VAL A 1020 14.74 60.64 -24.08
N SER A 1021 15.78 61.45 -24.00
CA SER A 1021 15.64 62.88 -23.69
C SER A 1021 14.90 63.61 -24.81
N GLY A 1022 13.88 64.41 -24.46
CA GLY A 1022 13.05 65.11 -25.46
C GLY A 1022 12.14 64.16 -26.27
N TYR A 1023 11.78 63.00 -25.72
CA TYR A 1023 10.94 62.02 -26.39
C TYR A 1023 9.59 62.60 -26.85
N ASP A 1024 9.37 62.50 -28.15
CA ASP A 1024 8.12 62.77 -28.86
C ASP A 1024 7.70 61.48 -29.61
N PRO A 1025 6.56 60.86 -29.27
CA PRO A 1025 6.08 59.65 -29.93
C PRO A 1025 5.95 59.80 -31.45
N ASP A 1026 5.57 60.98 -31.94
CA ASP A 1026 5.42 61.22 -33.37
C ASP A 1026 6.76 61.26 -34.11
N LYS A 1027 7.85 61.61 -33.43
CA LYS A 1027 9.21 61.64 -34.01
C LYS A 1027 9.99 60.35 -33.80
N HIS A 1028 9.83 59.70 -32.64
CA HIS A 1028 10.73 58.64 -32.19
C HIS A 1028 10.12 57.25 -32.19
N PHE A 1029 8.80 57.10 -32.16
CA PHE A 1029 8.17 55.78 -32.31
C PHE A 1029 7.74 55.62 -33.77
N GLY A 1030 8.24 54.57 -34.45
CA GLY A 1030 8.05 54.31 -35.88
C GLY A 1030 6.84 53.43 -36.22
N GLY A 1031 6.41 52.58 -35.29
CA GLY A 1031 5.26 51.70 -35.47
C GLY A 1031 5.54 50.28 -34.97
N ILE A 1032 4.61 49.39 -35.28
CA ILE A 1032 4.65 47.99 -34.86
C ILE A 1032 4.53 47.05 -36.07
N TYR A 1033 5.09 45.85 -35.94
CA TYR A 1033 5.04 44.78 -36.92
C TYR A 1033 4.66 43.45 -36.27
N TYR A 1034 3.79 42.69 -36.93
CA TYR A 1034 3.49 41.29 -36.62
C TYR A 1034 3.88 40.46 -37.82
N LEU A 1035 4.96 39.70 -37.71
CA LEU A 1035 5.59 39.04 -38.85
C LEU A 1035 5.34 37.53 -38.80
N TYR A 1036 4.63 37.01 -39.80
CA TYR A 1036 4.31 35.60 -39.91
C TYR A 1036 5.45 34.85 -40.60
N LEU A 1037 6.26 34.15 -39.82
CA LEU A 1037 7.51 33.53 -40.26
C LEU A 1037 7.31 32.63 -41.48
N ARG A 1038 6.30 31.76 -41.43
CA ARG A 1038 5.97 30.79 -42.50
C ARG A 1038 5.52 31.46 -43.81
N GLY A 1039 5.06 32.70 -43.75
CA GLY A 1039 4.66 33.51 -44.90
C GLY A 1039 5.77 34.39 -45.46
N ALA A 1040 6.92 34.49 -44.79
CA ALA A 1040 7.99 35.40 -45.15
C ALA A 1040 8.69 35.01 -46.47
N SER A 1041 8.90 35.99 -47.35
CA SER A 1041 9.57 35.78 -48.64
C SER A 1041 10.42 36.99 -49.04
N PRO A 1042 11.66 36.79 -49.55
CA PRO A 1042 12.50 37.88 -50.06
C PRO A 1042 11.92 38.61 -51.29
N GLN A 1043 10.96 37.98 -51.98
CA GLN A 1043 10.44 38.39 -53.29
C GLN A 1043 9.02 38.96 -53.23
N LYS A 1044 8.32 38.78 -52.10
CA LYS A 1044 6.92 39.21 -51.92
C LYS A 1044 6.80 40.27 -50.84
N PHE A 1045 5.85 41.18 -51.01
CA PHE A 1045 5.46 42.21 -50.05
C PHE A 1045 4.28 41.76 -49.17
N SER A 1046 4.27 40.50 -48.76
CA SER A 1046 3.18 39.88 -47.98
C SER A 1046 3.76 39.02 -46.87
N GLY A 1047 2.99 38.77 -45.80
CA GLY A 1047 3.46 37.95 -44.68
C GLY A 1047 3.67 38.71 -43.37
N TYR A 1048 3.27 39.99 -43.29
CA TYR A 1048 3.29 40.76 -42.05
C TYR A 1048 2.10 41.71 -41.97
N PHE A 1049 1.69 42.02 -40.73
CA PHE A 1049 0.79 43.11 -40.40
C PHE A 1049 1.60 44.27 -39.81
N HIS A 1050 1.21 45.51 -40.09
CA HIS A 1050 1.89 46.69 -39.54
C HIS A 1050 0.89 47.78 -39.17
N GLN A 1051 1.24 48.59 -38.17
CA GLN A 1051 0.41 49.73 -37.75
C GLN A 1051 1.29 50.96 -37.45
N PRO A 1052 0.95 52.14 -37.99
CA PRO A 1052 1.68 53.36 -37.70
C PRO A 1052 1.42 53.86 -36.27
N THR A 1053 2.41 54.55 -35.72
CA THR A 1053 2.44 55.04 -34.33
C THR A 1053 1.19 55.76 -33.87
N ARG A 1054 0.66 56.69 -34.68
CA ARG A 1054 -0.52 57.47 -34.31
C ARG A 1054 -1.75 56.60 -34.17
N GLN A 1055 -1.85 55.55 -34.98
CA GLN A 1055 -2.97 54.63 -34.95
C GLN A 1055 -2.80 53.62 -33.81
N ALA A 1056 -1.60 53.05 -33.65
CA ALA A 1056 -1.28 52.14 -32.54
C ALA A 1056 -1.48 52.80 -31.16
N LEU A 1057 -1.01 54.05 -30.96
CA LEU A 1057 -1.19 54.77 -29.70
C LEU A 1057 -2.60 55.33 -29.52
N ARG A 1058 -3.31 55.73 -30.58
CA ARG A 1058 -4.72 56.19 -30.50
C ARG A 1058 -5.67 55.03 -30.18
N GLU A 1059 -5.39 53.84 -30.69
CA GLU A 1059 -6.12 52.62 -30.38
C GLU A 1059 -5.77 52.11 -28.97
N ALA A 1060 -4.53 52.26 -28.52
CA ALA A 1060 -4.08 51.85 -27.19
C ALA A 1060 -4.46 52.80 -26.05
N TYR A 1061 -4.60 54.11 -26.33
CA TYR A 1061 -5.07 55.13 -25.40
C TYR A 1061 -6.43 55.69 -25.85
N PRO A 1062 -7.57 55.03 -25.55
CA PRO A 1062 -8.87 55.66 -25.72
C PRO A 1062 -8.91 56.97 -24.91
N ALA A 1063 -9.59 58.00 -25.43
CA ALA A 1063 -9.61 59.37 -24.92
C ALA A 1063 -9.87 59.51 -23.40
N ARG A 1064 -10.46 58.49 -22.75
CA ARG A 1064 -10.72 58.41 -21.30
C ARG A 1064 -9.53 57.98 -20.42
N LEU A 1065 -8.45 57.40 -20.97
CA LEU A 1065 -7.27 56.99 -20.18
C LEU A 1065 -6.32 58.18 -19.87
N ARG A 1066 -6.43 59.29 -20.60
CA ARG A 1066 -5.70 60.54 -20.31
C ARG A 1066 -6.11 61.16 -18.96
N GLU A 1067 -7.39 61.02 -18.58
CA GLU A 1067 -7.92 61.44 -17.27
C GLU A 1067 -7.44 60.57 -16.11
N ILE A 1068 -7.21 59.26 -16.35
CA ILE A 1068 -6.89 58.28 -15.31
C ILE A 1068 -5.38 58.24 -15.00
N LEU A 1069 -4.53 58.59 -15.96
CA LEU A 1069 -3.06 58.57 -15.83
C LEU A 1069 -2.45 59.90 -15.36
N GLY A 1070 -3.26 60.90 -15.01
CA GLY A 1070 -2.77 62.17 -14.45
C GLY A 1070 -1.89 62.97 -15.41
N MET A 1071 -2.15 62.93 -16.71
CA MET A 1071 -1.52 63.85 -17.66
C MET A 1071 -2.46 65.03 -17.88
N GLU A 1072 -2.21 66.10 -17.13
CA GLU A 1072 -2.81 67.41 -17.43
C GLU A 1072 -2.45 67.83 -18.86
N ALA A 1073 -3.43 68.48 -19.49
CA ALA A 1073 -3.38 68.93 -20.86
C ALA A 1073 -2.11 69.76 -21.15
N LEU A 1074 -1.45 69.42 -22.25
CA LEU A 1074 -0.62 70.35 -23.03
C LEU A 1074 -1.33 70.63 -24.35
#